data_AF-A0A842WS60-F1
#
_entry.id   AF-A0A842WS60-F1
#
_cell.length_a   1.000
_cell.length_b   1.000
_cell.length_c   1.000
_cell.angle_alpha   90.00
_cell.angle_beta   90.00
_cell.angle_gamma   90.00
#
_symmetry.space_group_name_H-M   'P 1'
#
loop_
_entity.id
_entity.type
_entity.pdbx_description
1 polymer ?
#
loop_
_entity_poly.entity_id
_entity_poly.type
_entity_poly.pdbx_seq_one_letter_code
_entity_poly.pdbx_strand_id
1 'polypeptide(L)'
;MSKTGGAAESLTLGHETVAVLEMDATYIVHDTSYLYVACTDQRVRVISREDWQIKAVLGETSSEPLSVHVDDEHIYATCEKRVYVWKKETWGMLGWFELSYQAISSTLRGDYLYVGAKDGRLVAIKKDTHETSSWQLHKTDITTLWSDDHHICTGTKKSEPIIWTHKENDQPKEIHPIDQKIKGAIVTGNEDFIIAGVSSDAIYVFDRIEWKVSKTFSADNSDPLTSLWANQHFIVASINSNHLAVWDIKRNIFIGKVKVNGFKANWIDADGPNVFIASSDGLVIVELLLNELSLDLTTPEAHDLGVSLLKTSPYDVLEEVLKLRTKGDKLVQNEEYLDAVTAFEKALQLLIDNTSVLNEVPEERQKMMNEINARLGTALLKTKISEIQELNERIEQISDELDLTGRTICDDEEVDKLWEEAARAIKESRVLTEAQAGNILSYQLSFVTDNLENDLEDAREKMDQYREKINQALALTHSIESEWRWMERRRTSLSDRKSFLEGAISQLEDRLEDAEEDDEEEVQNIISTAIADHKKVLDQISRILSASEEQDELQATLDSREEALDAISGLLSVMPKKRMAMLQMKNPEEQKLELERLISAIQQALQTARKHKLKEEIIQLQNEMNGINALYDDIIGKIEDDSKEEVKKKASTKKK
;
A
#
# COMPACT_ATOMS: atom_id res chain seq x y z
N MET A 1 33.11 41.45 -51.20
CA MET A 1 32.78 41.46 -49.76
C MET A 1 32.36 40.05 -49.37
N SER A 2 33.34 39.22 -48.96
CA SER A 2 33.09 37.87 -48.46
C SER A 2 32.66 37.96 -47.00
N LYS A 3 31.45 37.52 -46.69
CA LYS A 3 31.05 37.22 -45.32
C LYS A 3 31.62 35.86 -44.98
N THR A 4 32.73 35.84 -44.26
CA THR A 4 33.20 34.68 -43.50
C THR A 4 32.20 34.47 -42.36
N GLY A 5 31.26 33.56 -42.56
CA GLY A 5 30.46 33.02 -41.46
C GLY A 5 31.37 32.16 -40.59
N GLY A 6 31.45 32.48 -39.30
CA GLY A 6 32.06 31.59 -38.32
C GLY A 6 31.32 30.26 -38.37
N ALA A 7 32.05 29.17 -38.54
CA ALA A 7 31.52 27.83 -38.41
C ALA A 7 31.00 27.69 -36.97
N ALA A 8 29.70 27.46 -36.79
CA ALA A 8 29.19 26.96 -35.53
C ALA A 8 29.91 25.62 -35.27
N GLU A 9 30.60 25.52 -34.13
CA GLU A 9 31.20 24.25 -33.71
C GLU A 9 30.10 23.19 -33.68
N SER A 10 30.21 22.19 -34.55
CA SER A 10 29.25 21.09 -34.61
C SER A 10 29.41 20.27 -33.33
N LEU A 11 28.38 20.24 -32.49
CA LEU A 11 28.32 19.34 -31.35
C LEU A 11 28.55 17.90 -31.83
N THR A 12 29.53 17.21 -31.24
CA THR A 12 29.85 15.83 -31.59
C THR A 12 29.39 14.90 -30.48
N LEU A 13 28.46 13.99 -30.80
CA LEU A 13 28.02 12.94 -29.89
C LEU A 13 28.95 11.73 -30.02
N GLY A 14 29.65 11.42 -28.93
CA GLY A 14 30.44 10.22 -28.73
C GLY A 14 29.79 9.25 -27.73
N HIS A 15 30.46 8.14 -27.49
CA HIS A 15 30.11 7.21 -26.40
C HIS A 15 31.35 6.54 -25.84
N GLU A 16 31.29 6.13 -24.59
CA GLU A 16 32.23 5.21 -23.95
C GLU A 16 31.49 3.94 -23.53
N THR A 17 32.12 2.77 -23.68
CA THR A 17 31.53 1.51 -23.22
C THR A 17 31.90 1.29 -21.76
N VAL A 18 30.92 1.37 -20.86
CA VAL A 18 31.12 1.19 -19.42
C VAL A 18 31.24 -0.30 -19.08
N ALA A 19 30.33 -1.11 -19.62
CA ALA A 19 30.31 -2.55 -19.36
C ALA A 19 29.67 -3.32 -20.52
N VAL A 20 30.15 -4.55 -20.71
CA VAL A 20 29.58 -5.53 -21.64
C VAL A 20 29.39 -6.83 -20.87
N LEU A 21 28.16 -7.34 -20.85
CA LEU A 21 27.80 -8.58 -20.17
C LEU A 21 27.33 -9.60 -21.19
N GLU A 22 27.95 -10.78 -21.16
CA GLU A 22 27.65 -11.88 -22.08
C GLU A 22 26.31 -12.55 -21.72
N MET A 23 25.22 -12.02 -22.29
CA MET A 23 23.87 -12.59 -22.19
C MET A 23 23.03 -12.20 -23.39
N ASP A 24 22.14 -13.08 -23.82
CA ASP A 24 21.20 -12.81 -24.90
C ASP A 24 19.98 -12.08 -24.31
N ALA A 25 19.99 -10.75 -24.41
CA ALA A 25 19.04 -9.85 -23.78
C ALA A 25 17.96 -9.38 -24.77
N THR A 26 16.71 -9.50 -24.37
CA THR A 26 15.54 -9.14 -25.18
C THR A 26 14.88 -7.85 -24.73
N TYR A 27 14.85 -7.60 -23.43
CA TYR A 27 14.23 -6.44 -22.81
C TYR A 27 14.98 -6.05 -21.54
N ILE A 28 14.94 -4.77 -21.21
CA ILE A 28 15.58 -4.19 -20.03
C ILE A 28 14.73 -3.09 -19.42
N VAL A 29 14.76 -3.03 -18.10
CA VAL A 29 14.22 -1.94 -17.28
C VAL A 29 15.15 -1.75 -16.08
N HIS A 30 15.14 -0.55 -15.49
CA HIS A 30 15.94 -0.24 -14.31
C HIS A 30 15.08 0.30 -13.16
N ASP A 31 15.64 0.21 -11.96
CA ASP A 31 15.31 1.07 -10.84
C ASP A 31 16.59 1.79 -10.35
N THR A 32 16.53 2.44 -9.19
CA THR A 32 17.66 3.16 -8.61
C THR A 32 18.90 2.30 -8.33
N SER A 33 18.73 0.99 -8.10
CA SER A 33 19.79 0.10 -7.60
C SER A 33 20.18 -1.00 -8.59
N TYR A 34 19.24 -1.45 -9.43
CA TYR A 34 19.37 -2.64 -10.26
C TYR A 34 18.89 -2.44 -11.69
N LEU A 35 19.48 -3.20 -12.62
CA LEU A 35 18.93 -3.49 -13.93
C LEU A 35 18.24 -4.86 -13.91
N TYR A 36 17.08 -4.95 -14.55
CA TYR A 36 16.33 -6.18 -14.74
C TYR A 36 16.32 -6.51 -16.22
N VAL A 37 16.86 -7.69 -16.55
CA VAL A 37 17.09 -8.09 -17.94
C VAL A 37 16.31 -9.34 -18.25
N ALA A 38 15.40 -9.27 -19.21
CA ALA A 38 14.77 -10.44 -19.81
C ALA A 38 15.73 -11.09 -20.82
N CYS A 39 15.88 -12.41 -20.73
CA CYS A 39 16.81 -13.16 -21.57
C CYS A 39 16.13 -14.31 -22.34
N THR A 40 16.68 -14.65 -23.51
CA THR A 40 16.17 -15.74 -24.37
C THR A 40 16.26 -17.12 -23.72
N ASP A 41 17.13 -17.27 -22.71
CA ASP A 41 17.31 -18.49 -21.94
C ASP A 41 16.25 -18.72 -20.84
N GLN A 42 15.10 -18.05 -20.96
CA GLN A 42 13.92 -18.22 -20.07
C GLN A 42 14.18 -17.75 -18.64
N ARG A 43 15.01 -16.72 -18.49
CA ARG A 43 15.41 -16.17 -17.20
C ARG A 43 15.35 -14.67 -17.21
N VAL A 44 15.13 -14.10 -16.03
CA VAL A 44 15.32 -12.68 -15.75
C VAL A 44 16.55 -12.53 -14.86
N ARG A 45 17.49 -11.67 -15.24
CA ARG A 45 18.69 -11.40 -14.45
C ARG A 45 18.57 -10.05 -13.77
N VAL A 46 18.94 -10.00 -12.50
CA VAL A 46 19.03 -8.77 -11.70
C VAL A 46 20.51 -8.42 -11.57
N ILE A 47 20.88 -7.24 -12.03
CA ILE A 47 22.27 -6.80 -12.13
C ILE A 47 22.41 -5.52 -11.32
N SER A 48 23.39 -5.45 -10.42
CA SER A 48 23.63 -4.21 -9.67
C SER A 48 24.22 -3.13 -10.55
N ARG A 49 23.71 -1.90 -10.38
CA ARG A 49 24.21 -0.72 -11.08
C ARG A 49 25.51 -0.16 -10.49
N GLU A 50 25.90 -0.62 -9.30
CA GLU A 50 27.13 -0.19 -8.64
C GLU A 50 28.37 -0.90 -9.22
N ASP A 51 28.27 -2.22 -9.43
CA ASP A 51 29.41 -3.08 -9.80
C ASP A 51 29.19 -3.91 -11.08
N TRP A 52 28.03 -3.75 -11.73
CA TRP A 52 27.59 -4.49 -12.92
C TRP A 52 27.62 -6.02 -12.75
N GLN A 53 27.54 -6.51 -11.51
CA GLN A 53 27.49 -7.94 -11.21
C GLN A 53 26.06 -8.44 -11.16
N ILE A 54 25.85 -9.69 -11.61
CA ILE A 54 24.58 -10.40 -11.47
C ILE A 54 24.37 -10.69 -9.97
N LYS A 55 23.35 -10.08 -9.37
CA LYS A 55 22.96 -10.30 -7.97
C LYS A 55 21.95 -11.42 -7.82
N ALA A 56 21.04 -11.57 -8.78
CA ALA A 56 20.06 -12.65 -8.78
C ALA A 56 19.76 -13.12 -10.21
N VAL A 57 19.36 -14.39 -10.32
CA VAL A 57 18.83 -14.99 -11.54
C VAL A 57 17.45 -15.54 -11.20
N LEU A 58 16.42 -14.84 -11.65
CA LEU A 58 15.02 -15.20 -11.46
C LEU A 58 14.60 -16.12 -12.60
N GLY A 59 14.13 -17.34 -12.32
CA GLY A 59 13.66 -18.18 -13.40
C GLY A 59 13.22 -19.60 -13.02
N GLU A 60 12.00 -19.91 -13.46
CA GLU A 60 11.50 -21.19 -14.01
C GLU A 60 10.35 -20.81 -14.98
N THR A 61 10.57 -19.83 -15.88
CA THR A 61 9.48 -19.38 -16.75
C THR A 61 9.13 -20.44 -17.79
N SER A 62 7.87 -20.43 -18.23
CA SER A 62 7.35 -21.41 -19.19
C SER A 62 7.81 -21.17 -20.63
N SER A 63 8.26 -19.96 -20.92
CA SER A 63 8.80 -19.53 -22.21
C SER A 63 9.69 -18.30 -22.00
N GLU A 64 10.34 -17.85 -23.07
CA GLU A 64 11.16 -16.64 -23.07
C GLU A 64 10.35 -15.42 -22.60
N PRO A 65 10.83 -14.67 -21.59
CA PRO A 65 10.25 -13.40 -21.21
C PRO A 65 10.37 -12.39 -22.35
N LEU A 66 9.23 -11.86 -22.76
CA LEU A 66 9.10 -10.84 -23.82
C LEU A 66 9.40 -9.44 -23.30
N SER A 67 9.10 -9.21 -22.02
CA SER A 67 9.33 -7.93 -21.33
C SER A 67 9.41 -8.16 -19.83
N VAL A 68 10.10 -7.26 -19.14
CA VAL A 68 10.21 -7.23 -17.70
C VAL A 68 9.88 -5.82 -17.21
N HIS A 69 9.13 -5.73 -16.12
CA HIS A 69 8.73 -4.48 -15.47
C HIS A 69 8.95 -4.59 -13.97
N VAL A 70 9.17 -3.46 -13.30
CA VAL A 70 9.45 -3.40 -11.86
C VAL A 70 8.66 -2.26 -11.24
N ASP A 71 8.13 -2.48 -10.05
CA ASP A 71 7.64 -1.42 -9.16
C ASP A 71 8.44 -1.43 -7.83
N ASP A 72 7.87 -0.81 -6.80
CA ASP A 72 8.54 -0.66 -5.51
C ASP A 72 8.74 -2.00 -4.80
N GLU A 73 7.86 -2.98 -5.02
CA GLU A 73 7.83 -4.24 -4.27
C GLU A 73 8.10 -5.48 -5.12
N HIS A 74 7.77 -5.42 -6.41
CA HIS A 74 7.61 -6.59 -7.27
C HIS A 74 8.29 -6.45 -8.63
N ILE A 75 8.62 -7.59 -9.21
CA ILE A 75 9.18 -7.74 -10.55
C ILE A 75 8.21 -8.59 -11.36
N TYR A 76 7.83 -8.11 -12.53
CA TYR A 76 6.88 -8.75 -13.43
C TYR A 76 7.59 -9.17 -14.72
N ALA A 77 7.56 -10.45 -15.07
CA ALA A 77 8.07 -10.94 -16.34
C ALA A 77 6.93 -11.47 -17.21
N THR A 78 6.64 -10.77 -18.30
CA THR A 78 5.61 -11.17 -19.26
C THR A 78 6.19 -12.18 -20.24
N CYS A 79 5.69 -13.41 -20.18
CA CYS A 79 5.97 -14.50 -21.10
C CYS A 79 4.76 -14.73 -22.02
N GLU A 80 4.88 -15.63 -23.01
CA GLU A 80 3.83 -15.85 -24.01
C GLU A 80 2.43 -16.10 -23.43
N LYS A 81 2.29 -16.87 -22.34
CA LYS A 81 0.98 -17.20 -21.74
C LYS A 81 0.88 -16.89 -20.26
N ARG A 82 1.93 -16.33 -19.67
CA ARG A 82 2.00 -16.10 -18.23
C ARG A 82 2.73 -14.81 -17.92
N VAL A 83 2.33 -14.16 -16.85
CA VAL A 83 3.11 -13.10 -16.22
C VAL A 83 3.59 -13.62 -14.88
N TYR A 84 4.88 -13.78 -14.71
CA TYR A 84 5.47 -14.24 -13.45
C TYR A 84 5.76 -13.04 -12.54
N VAL A 85 5.62 -13.24 -11.23
CA VAL A 85 5.81 -12.20 -10.22
C VAL A 85 6.82 -12.66 -9.17
N TRP A 86 7.81 -11.82 -8.86
CA TRP A 86 8.77 -12.03 -7.79
C TRP A 86 8.76 -10.85 -6.81
N LYS A 87 9.04 -11.13 -5.53
CA LYS A 87 9.25 -10.09 -4.53
C LYS A 87 10.69 -9.55 -4.62
N LYS A 88 10.85 -8.25 -4.80
CA LYS A 88 12.14 -7.58 -5.03
C LYS A 88 13.11 -7.72 -3.85
N GLU A 89 12.62 -7.62 -2.62
CA GLU A 89 13.44 -7.73 -1.41
C GLU A 89 14.13 -9.11 -1.26
N THR A 90 13.44 -10.18 -1.68
CA THR A 90 13.88 -11.56 -1.42
C THR A 90 14.25 -12.33 -2.68
N TRP A 91 13.91 -11.80 -3.86
CA TRP A 91 13.96 -12.48 -5.16
C TRP A 91 13.10 -13.75 -5.23
N GLY A 92 12.22 -13.98 -4.25
CA GLY A 92 11.33 -15.14 -4.20
C GLY A 92 10.16 -15.01 -5.17
N MET A 93 9.86 -16.07 -5.91
CA MET A 93 8.69 -16.11 -6.81
C MET A 93 7.41 -16.15 -5.96
N LEU A 94 6.51 -15.19 -6.18
CA LEU A 94 5.20 -15.14 -5.53
C LEU A 94 4.17 -15.99 -6.28
N GLY A 95 4.26 -16.03 -7.62
CA GLY A 95 3.35 -16.80 -8.45
C GLY A 95 3.37 -16.34 -9.90
N TRP A 96 2.30 -16.64 -10.63
CA TRP A 96 2.09 -16.17 -11.99
C TRP A 96 0.61 -15.95 -12.30
N PHE A 97 0.33 -15.04 -13.23
CA PHE A 97 -0.98 -14.86 -13.85
C PHE A 97 -1.04 -15.66 -15.15
N GLU A 98 -2.07 -16.49 -15.33
CA GLU A 98 -2.31 -17.18 -16.59
C GLU A 98 -3.05 -16.25 -17.55
N LEU A 99 -2.52 -16.07 -18.76
CA LEU A 99 -3.11 -15.24 -19.79
C LEU A 99 -4.00 -16.07 -20.69
N SER A 100 -5.24 -15.61 -20.90
CA SER A 100 -6.17 -16.20 -21.88
C SER A 100 -5.70 -16.07 -23.33
N TYR A 101 -4.75 -15.16 -23.59
CA TYR A 101 -4.25 -14.82 -24.93
C TYR A 101 -2.72 -14.80 -24.93
N GLN A 102 -2.15 -15.03 -26.11
CA GLN A 102 -0.69 -14.97 -26.26
C GLN A 102 -0.21 -13.52 -26.19
N ALA A 103 0.62 -13.21 -25.20
CA ALA A 103 1.24 -11.91 -25.03
C ALA A 103 2.21 -11.59 -26.19
N ILE A 104 2.32 -10.30 -26.51
CA ILE A 104 3.22 -9.74 -27.52
C ILE A 104 4.02 -8.57 -26.93
N SER A 105 3.39 -7.72 -26.13
CA SER A 105 4.02 -6.58 -25.46
C SER A 105 3.41 -6.39 -24.07
N SER A 106 4.07 -5.66 -23.18
CA SER A 106 3.49 -5.25 -21.90
C SER A 106 4.08 -3.95 -21.36
N THR A 107 3.34 -3.26 -20.50
CA THR A 107 3.76 -2.05 -19.76
C THR A 107 3.13 -2.06 -18.39
N LEU A 108 3.86 -1.52 -17.42
CA LEU A 108 3.40 -1.35 -16.04
C LEU A 108 3.11 0.13 -15.79
N ARG A 109 1.94 0.44 -15.21
CA ARG A 109 1.62 1.80 -14.76
C ARG A 109 0.60 1.78 -13.62
N GLY A 110 0.92 2.49 -12.54
CA GLY A 110 0.08 2.52 -11.34
C GLY A 110 -0.22 1.12 -10.84
N ASP A 111 -1.50 0.83 -10.63
CA ASP A 111 -2.02 -0.44 -10.10
C ASP A 111 -2.21 -1.53 -11.17
N TYR A 112 -1.84 -1.27 -12.42
CA TYR A 112 -2.14 -2.14 -13.54
C TYR A 112 -0.89 -2.54 -14.34
N LEU A 113 -0.84 -3.83 -14.67
CA LEU A 113 0.00 -4.35 -15.74
C LEU A 113 -0.86 -4.56 -16.99
N TYR A 114 -0.53 -3.85 -18.07
CA TYR A 114 -1.18 -4.00 -19.36
C TYR A 114 -0.39 -4.93 -20.26
N VAL A 115 -1.08 -5.90 -20.86
CA VAL A 115 -0.51 -6.86 -21.80
C VAL A 115 -1.21 -6.72 -23.15
N GLY A 116 -0.45 -6.33 -24.16
CA GLY A 116 -0.85 -6.36 -25.55
C GLY A 116 -0.69 -7.78 -26.08
N ALA A 117 -1.77 -8.36 -26.59
CA ALA A 117 -1.84 -9.74 -27.01
C ALA A 117 -2.13 -9.88 -28.52
N LYS A 118 -2.03 -11.12 -28.99
CA LYS A 118 -2.44 -11.51 -30.34
C LYS A 118 -3.89 -11.12 -30.64
N ASP A 119 -4.17 -10.99 -31.92
CA ASP A 119 -5.47 -10.63 -32.47
C ASP A 119 -5.97 -9.25 -32.03
N GLY A 120 -5.12 -8.41 -31.42
CA GLY A 120 -5.48 -7.03 -31.07
C GLY A 120 -6.17 -6.88 -29.71
N ARG A 121 -5.94 -7.82 -28.79
CA ARG A 121 -6.50 -7.77 -27.44
C ARG A 121 -5.57 -7.06 -26.47
N LEU A 122 -6.16 -6.23 -25.61
CA LEU A 122 -5.50 -5.67 -24.44
C LEU A 122 -6.01 -6.41 -23.21
N VAL A 123 -5.10 -6.90 -22.38
CA VAL A 123 -5.41 -7.48 -21.07
C VAL A 123 -4.87 -6.55 -20.00
N ALA A 124 -5.68 -6.19 -19.01
CA ALA A 124 -5.24 -5.46 -17.83
C ALA A 124 -5.29 -6.38 -16.62
N ILE A 125 -4.24 -6.37 -15.82
CA ILE A 125 -4.11 -7.15 -14.58
C ILE A 125 -3.94 -6.17 -13.44
N LYS A 126 -4.86 -6.15 -12.48
CA LYS A 126 -4.75 -5.33 -11.27
C LYS A 126 -3.78 -6.00 -10.29
N LYS A 127 -2.73 -5.28 -9.86
CA LYS A 127 -1.60 -5.85 -9.09
C LYS A 127 -2.04 -6.45 -7.76
N ASP A 128 -2.94 -5.79 -7.03
CA ASP A 128 -3.29 -6.18 -5.67
C ASP A 128 -4.42 -7.22 -5.61
N THR A 129 -5.42 -7.08 -6.48
CA THR A 129 -6.60 -7.96 -6.48
C THR A 129 -6.44 -9.17 -7.38
N HIS A 130 -5.43 -9.16 -8.27
CA HIS A 130 -5.21 -10.16 -9.32
C HIS A 130 -6.37 -10.27 -10.32
N GLU A 131 -7.24 -9.27 -10.38
CA GLU A 131 -8.36 -9.24 -11.32
C GLU A 131 -7.86 -8.95 -12.74
N THR A 132 -8.31 -9.78 -13.69
CA THR A 132 -7.95 -9.64 -15.10
C THR A 132 -9.15 -9.17 -15.92
N SER A 133 -8.97 -8.07 -16.66
CA SER A 133 -9.91 -7.58 -17.65
C SER A 133 -9.33 -7.71 -19.06
N SER A 134 -10.16 -7.91 -20.08
CA SER A 134 -9.67 -8.00 -21.46
C SER A 134 -10.62 -7.38 -22.47
N TRP A 135 -10.06 -6.66 -23.45
CA TRP A 135 -10.82 -5.94 -24.46
C TRP A 135 -10.24 -6.13 -25.85
N GLN A 136 -11.13 -6.20 -26.85
CA GLN A 136 -10.76 -6.27 -28.26
C GLN A 136 -10.60 -4.84 -28.81
N LEU A 137 -9.36 -4.35 -28.93
CA LEU A 137 -9.09 -2.98 -29.35
C LEU A 137 -8.71 -2.87 -30.83
N HIS A 138 -7.94 -3.83 -31.33
CA HIS A 138 -7.47 -3.87 -32.71
C HIS A 138 -7.93 -5.14 -33.42
N LYS A 139 -7.70 -5.25 -34.74
CA LYS A 139 -7.93 -6.50 -35.51
C LYS A 139 -6.66 -7.35 -35.65
N THR A 140 -5.54 -6.83 -35.17
CA THR A 140 -4.20 -7.41 -35.31
C THR A 140 -3.41 -7.18 -34.04
N ASP A 141 -2.41 -8.02 -33.81
CA ASP A 141 -1.53 -8.01 -32.64
C ASP A 141 -1.14 -6.60 -32.17
N ILE A 142 -1.28 -6.35 -30.87
CA ILE A 142 -0.79 -5.13 -30.22
C ILE A 142 0.71 -5.29 -30.01
N THR A 143 1.50 -4.63 -30.85
CA THR A 143 2.96 -4.80 -30.90
C THR A 143 3.72 -3.78 -30.07
N THR A 144 3.07 -2.69 -29.69
CA THR A 144 3.64 -1.67 -28.83
C THR A 144 2.54 -1.05 -28.00
N LEU A 145 2.89 -0.62 -26.81
CA LEU A 145 1.95 -0.02 -25.88
C LEU A 145 2.70 0.89 -24.93
N TRP A 146 2.00 1.93 -24.50
CA TRP A 146 2.44 2.89 -23.50
C TRP A 146 1.22 3.31 -22.70
N SER A 147 1.39 3.64 -21.43
CA SER A 147 0.29 4.11 -20.60
C SER A 147 0.75 5.12 -19.57
N ASP A 148 -0.14 6.06 -19.28
CA ASP A 148 -0.13 6.90 -18.09
C ASP A 148 -1.34 6.56 -17.21
N ASP A 149 -1.61 7.38 -16.20
CA ASP A 149 -2.66 7.12 -15.21
C ASP A 149 -4.08 7.28 -15.79
N HIS A 150 -4.21 7.96 -16.94
CA HIS A 150 -5.47 8.32 -17.59
C HIS A 150 -5.60 7.79 -19.03
N HIS A 151 -4.50 7.45 -19.69
CA HIS A 151 -4.49 7.08 -21.11
C HIS A 151 -3.66 5.83 -21.37
N ILE A 152 -4.10 5.09 -22.39
CA ILE A 152 -3.35 3.97 -22.95
C ILE A 152 -3.17 4.26 -24.44
N CYS A 153 -1.94 4.24 -24.92
CA CYS A 153 -1.62 4.30 -26.35
C CYS A 153 -1.21 2.91 -26.81
N THR A 154 -1.85 2.42 -27.87
CA THR A 154 -1.58 1.07 -28.41
C THR A 154 -1.25 1.17 -29.90
N GLY A 155 -0.28 0.40 -30.37
CA GLY A 155 0.10 0.34 -31.78
C GLY A 155 0.14 -1.09 -32.31
N THR A 156 -0.13 -1.23 -33.61
CA THR A 156 -0.01 -2.50 -34.34
C THR A 156 0.88 -2.34 -35.55
N LYS A 157 1.33 -3.46 -36.13
CA LYS A 157 2.11 -3.44 -37.38
C LYS A 157 1.34 -2.94 -38.61
N LYS A 158 0.01 -2.93 -38.59
CA LYS A 158 -0.82 -2.68 -39.79
C LYS A 158 -1.74 -1.47 -39.70
N SER A 159 -2.01 -0.98 -38.49
CA SER A 159 -2.83 0.19 -38.23
C SER A 159 -1.99 1.32 -37.63
N GLU A 160 -2.57 2.51 -37.67
CA GLU A 160 -2.18 3.63 -36.85
C GLU A 160 -2.25 3.29 -35.34
N PRO A 161 -1.40 3.90 -34.51
CA PRO A 161 -1.58 3.87 -33.06
C PRO A 161 -2.88 4.57 -32.66
N ILE A 162 -3.51 4.08 -31.59
CA ILE A 162 -4.77 4.62 -31.07
C ILE A 162 -4.62 4.89 -29.59
N ILE A 163 -5.12 6.05 -29.16
CA ILE A 163 -5.19 6.48 -27.77
C ILE A 163 -6.56 6.15 -27.21
N TRP A 164 -6.57 5.57 -26.02
CA TRP A 164 -7.75 5.15 -25.28
C TRP A 164 -7.77 5.84 -23.92
N THR A 165 -8.96 6.19 -23.40
CA THR A 165 -9.10 6.59 -21.99
C THR A 165 -8.98 5.35 -21.11
N HIS A 166 -8.32 5.50 -19.97
CA HIS A 166 -8.38 4.56 -18.87
C HIS A 166 -9.09 5.20 -17.68
N LYS A 167 -10.02 4.44 -17.10
CA LYS A 167 -10.65 4.72 -15.81
C LYS A 167 -10.78 3.39 -15.09
N GLU A 168 -10.64 3.43 -13.77
CA GLU A 168 -10.75 2.23 -12.96
C GLU A 168 -12.08 1.51 -13.24
N ASN A 169 -12.01 0.19 -13.48
CA ASN A 169 -13.16 -0.69 -13.76
C ASN A 169 -13.96 -0.39 -15.03
N ASP A 170 -13.51 0.54 -15.89
CA ASP A 170 -14.16 0.91 -17.14
C ASP A 170 -13.44 0.33 -18.36
N GLN A 171 -14.21 -0.01 -19.41
CA GLN A 171 -13.64 -0.41 -20.69
C GLN A 171 -12.91 0.79 -21.35
N PRO A 172 -11.71 0.58 -21.92
CA PRO A 172 -11.02 1.63 -22.67
C PRO A 172 -11.88 2.19 -23.81
N LYS A 173 -12.04 3.51 -23.85
CA LYS A 173 -12.80 4.22 -24.90
C LYS A 173 -11.84 4.93 -25.82
N GLU A 174 -12.02 4.77 -27.13
CA GLU A 174 -11.20 5.44 -28.12
C GLU A 174 -11.33 6.96 -28.00
N ILE A 175 -10.20 7.65 -27.88
CA ILE A 175 -10.11 9.11 -27.88
C ILE A 175 -9.73 9.59 -29.27
N HIS A 176 -8.60 9.09 -29.78
CA HIS A 176 -7.99 9.63 -30.98
C HIS A 176 -7.04 8.61 -31.67
N PRO A 177 -7.20 8.36 -32.98
CA PRO A 177 -6.21 7.65 -33.79
C PRO A 177 -5.06 8.59 -34.20
N ILE A 178 -3.81 8.18 -33.93
CA ILE A 178 -2.59 8.94 -34.20
C ILE A 178 -2.24 8.82 -35.70
N ASP A 179 -2.68 9.81 -36.50
CA ASP A 179 -2.44 10.01 -37.96
C ASP A 179 -2.35 8.73 -38.82
N GLN A 180 -3.29 8.55 -39.76
CA GLN A 180 -3.37 7.39 -40.67
C GLN A 180 -2.10 7.09 -41.49
N LYS A 181 -1.16 8.04 -41.60
CA LYS A 181 0.12 7.84 -42.28
C LYS A 181 1.15 7.07 -41.43
N ILE A 182 0.94 6.97 -40.12
CA ILE A 182 1.90 6.41 -39.18
C ILE A 182 1.49 4.96 -38.86
N LYS A 183 1.94 4.00 -39.69
CA LYS A 183 1.63 2.57 -39.50
C LYS A 183 2.83 1.81 -38.98
N GLY A 184 2.58 0.84 -38.10
CA GLY A 184 3.66 0.01 -37.55
C GLY A 184 4.63 0.79 -36.66
N ALA A 185 4.14 1.85 -36.02
CA ALA A 185 4.96 2.67 -35.15
C ALA A 185 5.27 1.95 -33.83
N ILE A 186 6.45 2.25 -33.27
CA ILE A 186 6.79 2.00 -31.87
C ILE A 186 6.32 3.22 -31.09
N VAL A 187 5.61 3.02 -29.97
CA VAL A 187 5.06 4.11 -29.16
C VAL A 187 5.70 4.14 -27.78
N THR A 188 6.02 5.35 -27.34
CA THR A 188 6.41 5.68 -25.97
C THR A 188 5.82 7.07 -25.64
N GLY A 189 6.05 7.60 -24.44
CA GLY A 189 5.50 8.87 -24.04
C GLY A 189 5.96 9.33 -22.67
N ASN A 190 5.57 10.55 -22.34
CA ASN A 190 5.82 11.21 -21.06
C ASN A 190 4.57 12.01 -20.65
N GLU A 191 4.71 12.90 -19.66
CA GLU A 191 3.61 13.72 -19.14
C GLU A 191 2.99 14.67 -20.17
N ASP A 192 3.79 15.16 -21.11
CA ASP A 192 3.39 16.19 -22.09
C ASP A 192 3.08 15.60 -23.48
N PHE A 193 3.75 14.50 -23.85
CA PHE A 193 3.82 14.03 -25.22
C PHE A 193 3.61 12.51 -25.37
N ILE A 194 2.99 12.13 -26.49
CA ILE A 194 3.08 10.77 -27.06
C ILE A 194 4.09 10.80 -28.20
N ILE A 195 4.98 9.83 -28.24
CA ILE A 195 6.06 9.74 -29.22
C ILE A 195 5.87 8.46 -30.04
N ALA A 196 5.74 8.61 -31.35
CA ALA A 196 5.56 7.50 -32.29
C ALA A 196 6.71 7.45 -33.30
N GLY A 197 7.54 6.41 -33.23
CA GLY A 197 8.63 6.15 -34.17
C GLY A 197 8.19 5.22 -35.29
N VAL A 198 8.37 5.63 -36.54
CA VAL A 198 8.00 4.84 -37.74
C VAL A 198 9.26 4.23 -38.35
N SER A 199 9.12 3.10 -39.05
CA SER A 199 10.22 2.38 -39.69
C SER A 199 11.00 3.17 -40.77
N SER A 200 10.62 4.42 -41.07
CA SER A 200 11.33 5.32 -41.98
C SER A 200 12.20 6.35 -41.25
N ASP A 201 12.62 6.06 -40.02
CA ASP A 201 13.38 6.93 -39.10
C ASP A 201 12.67 8.23 -38.68
N ALA A 202 11.38 8.36 -39.00
CA ALA A 202 10.60 9.51 -38.59
C ALA A 202 10.02 9.26 -37.18
N ILE A 203 10.32 10.17 -36.26
CA ILE A 203 9.77 10.18 -34.91
C ILE A 203 8.81 11.36 -34.80
N TYR A 204 7.54 11.08 -34.57
CA TYR A 204 6.49 12.07 -34.42
C TYR A 204 6.20 12.28 -32.94
N VAL A 205 6.20 13.55 -32.51
CA VAL A 205 5.87 13.94 -31.14
C VAL A 205 4.52 14.62 -31.15
N PHE A 206 3.56 14.03 -30.43
CA PHE A 206 2.18 14.48 -30.33
C PHE A 206 1.93 15.12 -28.97
N ASP A 207 1.30 16.29 -28.99
CA ASP A 207 0.81 16.94 -27.78
C ASP A 207 -0.35 16.13 -27.16
N ARG A 208 -0.29 15.85 -25.85
CA ARG A 208 -1.31 15.05 -25.15
C ARG A 208 -2.64 15.76 -24.91
N ILE A 209 -2.71 17.07 -25.11
CA ILE A 209 -3.93 17.86 -24.95
C ILE A 209 -4.65 17.99 -26.29
N GLU A 210 -3.91 18.38 -27.34
CA GLU A 210 -4.48 18.61 -28.67
C GLU A 210 -4.48 17.38 -29.58
N TRP A 211 -3.69 16.35 -29.26
CA TRP A 211 -3.48 15.13 -30.07
C TRP A 211 -2.99 15.39 -31.50
N LYS A 212 -2.31 16.52 -31.69
CA LYS A 212 -1.68 16.90 -32.97
C LYS A 212 -0.18 16.74 -32.92
N VAL A 213 0.42 16.53 -34.09
CA VAL A 213 1.87 16.55 -34.27
C VAL A 213 2.39 17.92 -33.85
N SER A 214 3.11 17.95 -32.74
CA SER A 214 3.86 19.12 -32.27
C SER A 214 5.19 19.22 -32.99
N LYS A 215 5.90 18.08 -33.12
CA LYS A 215 7.25 18.01 -33.70
C LYS A 215 7.43 16.74 -34.54
N THR A 216 8.33 16.81 -35.51
CA THR A 216 8.78 15.63 -36.26
C THR A 216 10.29 15.65 -36.33
N PHE A 217 10.89 14.58 -35.82
CA PHE A 217 12.31 14.33 -35.91
C PHE A 217 12.58 13.28 -36.99
N SER A 218 13.71 13.41 -37.64
CA SER A 218 14.26 12.41 -38.55
C SER A 218 15.76 12.45 -38.38
N ALA A 219 16.41 11.30 -38.30
CA ALA A 219 17.82 11.27 -38.67
C ALA A 219 17.88 11.24 -40.20
N ASP A 220 18.95 11.77 -40.79
CA ASP A 220 19.05 11.98 -42.24
C ASP A 220 19.03 10.68 -43.09
N ASN A 221 18.89 9.50 -42.45
CA ASN A 221 18.93 8.19 -43.09
C ASN A 221 17.61 7.44 -42.87
N SER A 222 17.05 6.82 -43.90
CA SER A 222 15.76 6.11 -43.84
C SER A 222 15.83 4.73 -43.18
N ASP A 223 16.64 4.58 -42.14
CA ASP A 223 16.86 3.29 -41.48
C ASP A 223 15.71 2.95 -40.50
N PRO A 224 15.37 1.66 -40.31
CA PRO A 224 14.28 1.30 -39.41
C PRO A 224 14.64 1.51 -37.94
N LEU A 225 13.69 2.07 -37.21
CA LEU A 225 13.71 2.15 -35.75
C LEU A 225 13.44 0.78 -35.13
N THR A 226 14.23 0.39 -34.14
CA THR A 226 14.04 -0.88 -33.41
C THR A 226 13.46 -0.67 -32.02
N SER A 227 13.85 0.40 -31.33
CA SER A 227 13.37 0.74 -29.99
C SER A 227 13.46 2.25 -29.73
N LEU A 228 12.63 2.74 -28.82
CA LEU A 228 12.59 4.12 -28.38
C LEU A 228 12.56 4.20 -26.86
N TRP A 229 13.33 5.13 -26.31
CA TRP A 229 13.22 5.59 -24.94
C TRP A 229 13.03 7.11 -24.95
N ALA A 230 12.22 7.62 -24.04
CA ALA A 230 12.00 9.05 -23.92
C ALA A 230 11.65 9.44 -22.49
N ASN A 231 12.07 10.64 -22.10
CA ASN A 231 11.60 11.33 -20.90
C ASN A 231 11.07 12.72 -21.28
N GLN A 232 10.94 13.64 -20.32
CA GLN A 232 10.46 15.00 -20.58
C GLN A 232 11.40 15.86 -21.46
N HIS A 233 12.67 15.46 -21.60
CA HIS A 233 13.72 16.28 -22.22
C HIS A 233 14.30 15.67 -23.48
N PHE A 234 14.54 14.36 -23.49
CA PHE A 234 15.28 13.66 -24.53
C PHE A 234 14.48 12.51 -25.13
N ILE A 235 14.79 12.25 -26.40
CA ILE A 235 14.45 10.99 -27.08
C ILE A 235 15.76 10.31 -27.40
N VAL A 236 15.87 9.04 -27.02
CA VAL A 236 16.92 8.14 -27.49
C VAL A 236 16.26 7.10 -28.36
N ALA A 237 16.75 6.94 -29.58
CA ALA A 237 16.27 5.93 -30.51
C ALA A 237 17.39 5.03 -30.94
N SER A 238 17.09 3.74 -31.06
CA SER A 238 17.95 2.83 -31.81
C SER A 238 17.53 2.82 -33.28
N ILE A 239 18.43 3.27 -34.15
CA ILE A 239 18.23 3.40 -35.60
C ILE A 239 19.19 2.44 -36.30
N ASN A 240 18.66 1.41 -36.99
CA ASN A 240 19.49 0.29 -37.46
C ASN A 240 20.15 -0.38 -36.25
N SER A 241 20.33 -1.70 -36.25
CA SER A 241 20.58 -2.40 -34.99
C SER A 241 21.85 -1.94 -34.22
N ASN A 242 22.73 -1.13 -34.80
CA ASN A 242 23.98 -0.68 -34.18
C ASN A 242 24.16 0.85 -34.02
N HIS A 243 23.14 1.68 -34.23
CA HIS A 243 23.27 3.11 -33.91
C HIS A 243 22.25 3.58 -32.88
N LEU A 244 22.67 4.55 -32.08
CA LEU A 244 21.82 5.34 -31.21
C LEU A 244 21.77 6.76 -31.74
N ALA A 245 20.60 7.37 -31.70
CA ALA A 245 20.41 8.78 -31.98
C ALA A 245 19.67 9.46 -30.84
N VAL A 246 20.04 10.71 -30.60
CA VAL A 246 19.55 11.49 -29.47
C VAL A 246 19.02 12.83 -29.95
N TRP A 247 17.84 13.21 -29.46
CA TRP A 247 17.20 14.50 -29.72
C TRP A 247 16.80 15.17 -28.42
N ASP A 248 16.94 16.50 -28.38
CA ASP A 248 16.34 17.36 -27.35
C ASP A 248 14.92 17.73 -27.80
N ILE A 249 13.93 17.22 -27.05
CA ILE A 249 12.50 17.46 -27.29
C ILE A 249 12.20 18.94 -27.17
N LYS A 250 12.62 19.59 -26.09
CA LYS A 250 12.23 20.98 -25.77
C LYS A 250 12.82 21.95 -26.78
N ARG A 251 14.09 21.79 -27.14
CA ARG A 251 14.81 22.64 -28.11
C ARG A 251 14.51 22.30 -29.56
N ASN A 252 13.94 21.12 -29.83
CA ASN A 252 13.74 20.62 -31.18
C ASN A 252 15.07 20.49 -31.95
N ILE A 253 16.09 19.96 -31.29
CA ILE A 253 17.46 19.82 -31.82
C ILE A 253 17.84 18.35 -31.87
N PHE A 254 18.37 17.91 -33.02
CA PHE A 254 19.09 16.65 -33.13
C PHE A 254 20.49 16.84 -32.51
N ILE A 255 20.78 16.07 -31.45
CA ILE A 255 22.06 16.17 -30.73
C ILE A 255 23.15 15.42 -31.49
N GLY A 256 22.85 14.20 -31.93
CA GLY A 256 23.79 13.42 -32.71
C GLY A 256 23.40 11.96 -32.85
N LYS A 257 24.22 11.24 -33.61
CA LYS A 257 24.11 9.79 -33.83
C LYS A 257 25.46 9.14 -33.59
N VAL A 258 25.44 8.05 -32.84
CA VAL A 258 26.61 7.30 -32.42
C VAL A 258 26.47 5.83 -32.77
N LYS A 259 27.56 5.20 -33.22
CA LYS A 259 27.58 3.79 -33.60
C LYS A 259 28.14 2.95 -32.46
N VAL A 260 27.32 2.06 -31.92
CA VAL A 260 27.72 1.06 -30.92
C VAL A 260 28.15 -0.20 -31.66
N ASN A 261 29.46 -0.44 -31.72
CA ASN A 261 30.01 -1.49 -32.57
C ASN A 261 29.71 -2.89 -32.03
N GLY A 262 29.22 -3.78 -32.91
CA GLY A 262 29.12 -5.21 -32.64
C GLY A 262 27.82 -5.68 -31.99
N PHE A 263 26.94 -4.77 -31.59
CA PHE A 263 25.70 -5.11 -30.90
C PHE A 263 24.48 -4.66 -31.70
N LYS A 264 23.47 -5.53 -31.73
CA LYS A 264 22.19 -5.30 -32.36
C LYS A 264 21.12 -5.01 -31.31
N ALA A 265 20.80 -3.73 -31.06
CA ALA A 265 19.84 -3.31 -30.07
C ALA A 265 18.42 -3.80 -30.39
N ASN A 266 17.91 -4.68 -29.53
CA ASN A 266 16.52 -5.15 -29.50
C ASN A 266 15.65 -4.17 -28.69
N TRP A 267 16.17 -3.72 -27.56
CA TRP A 267 15.52 -2.77 -26.66
C TRP A 267 16.56 -1.81 -26.07
N ILE A 268 16.13 -0.59 -25.77
CA ILE A 268 16.95 0.41 -25.10
C ILE A 268 16.21 0.96 -23.89
N ASP A 269 16.98 1.28 -22.87
CA ASP A 269 16.54 2.03 -21.70
C ASP A 269 17.66 2.99 -21.32
N ALA A 270 17.37 4.04 -20.55
CA ALA A 270 18.38 5.01 -20.18
C ALA A 270 18.14 5.59 -18.79
N ASP A 271 19.24 5.85 -18.09
CA ASP A 271 19.24 6.54 -16.80
C ASP A 271 20.56 7.25 -16.54
N GLY A 272 20.46 8.46 -16.00
CA GLY A 272 21.57 9.39 -15.87
C GLY A 272 22.32 9.53 -17.21
N PRO A 273 23.66 9.35 -17.21
CA PRO A 273 24.45 9.39 -18.43
C PRO A 273 24.51 8.07 -19.22
N ASN A 274 23.91 7.01 -18.68
CA ASN A 274 24.01 5.67 -19.22
C ASN A 274 22.82 5.33 -20.11
N VAL A 275 23.12 4.75 -21.27
CA VAL A 275 22.15 4.04 -22.10
C VAL A 275 22.42 2.55 -22.00
N PHE A 276 21.39 1.82 -21.60
CA PHE A 276 21.37 0.39 -21.50
C PHE A 276 20.85 -0.19 -22.83
N ILE A 277 21.55 -1.16 -23.39
CA ILE A 277 21.24 -1.73 -24.70
C ILE A 277 21.10 -3.24 -24.56
N ALA A 278 19.88 -3.74 -24.71
CA ALA A 278 19.61 -5.18 -24.78
C ALA A 278 19.86 -5.66 -26.20
N SER A 279 20.74 -6.64 -26.37
CA SER A 279 21.05 -7.25 -27.66
C SER A 279 21.12 -8.77 -27.54
N SER A 280 20.88 -9.45 -28.65
CA SER A 280 21.14 -10.89 -28.74
C SER A 280 22.61 -11.26 -28.57
N ASP A 281 23.50 -10.29 -28.79
CA ASP A 281 24.95 -10.47 -28.69
C ASP A 281 25.49 -10.09 -27.29
N GLY A 282 24.65 -9.51 -26.40
CA GLY A 282 25.08 -9.02 -25.09
C GLY A 282 24.17 -7.94 -24.50
N LEU A 283 24.28 -7.71 -23.19
CA LEU A 283 23.85 -6.46 -22.57
C LEU A 283 25.02 -5.48 -22.61
N VAL A 284 24.82 -4.30 -23.20
CA VAL A 284 25.84 -3.26 -23.29
C VAL A 284 25.39 -2.02 -22.56
N ILE A 285 26.28 -1.46 -21.76
CA ILE A 285 26.07 -0.21 -21.03
C ILE A 285 27.03 0.80 -21.63
N VAL A 286 26.48 1.86 -22.21
CA VAL A 286 27.27 2.94 -22.82
C VAL A 286 26.99 4.24 -22.11
N GLU A 287 28.03 5.01 -21.86
CA GLU A 287 27.95 6.39 -21.42
C GLU A 287 27.95 7.29 -22.65
N LEU A 288 26.98 8.20 -22.76
CA LEU A 288 26.95 9.16 -23.86
C LEU A 288 27.81 10.37 -23.55
N LEU A 289 28.63 10.78 -24.50
CA LEU A 289 29.53 11.93 -24.35
C LEU A 289 29.15 13.00 -25.38
N LEU A 290 28.87 14.23 -24.96
CA LEU A 290 28.78 15.37 -25.85
C LEU A 290 30.04 16.22 -25.72
N ASN A 291 30.83 16.31 -26.80
CA ASN A 291 32.13 17.00 -26.79
C ASN A 291 33.03 16.55 -25.61
N GLU A 292 33.13 15.24 -25.39
CA GLU A 292 33.90 14.60 -24.30
C GLU A 292 33.34 14.80 -22.88
N LEU A 293 32.21 15.49 -22.71
CA LEU A 293 31.51 15.60 -21.42
C LEU A 293 30.34 14.60 -21.34
N SER A 294 30.18 13.96 -20.19
CA SER A 294 29.05 13.08 -19.90
C SER A 294 27.71 13.79 -20.14
N LEU A 295 26.90 13.26 -21.05
CA LEU A 295 25.55 13.73 -21.35
C LEU A 295 24.58 13.01 -20.42
N ASP A 296 24.20 13.68 -19.33
CA ASP A 296 23.15 13.20 -18.45
C ASP A 296 21.77 13.38 -19.10
N LEU A 297 21.08 12.26 -19.32
CA LEU A 297 19.75 12.20 -19.93
C LEU A 297 18.64 12.46 -18.92
N THR A 298 18.90 12.45 -17.61
CA THR A 298 17.88 12.66 -16.57
C THR A 298 17.74 14.10 -16.13
N THR A 299 18.85 14.83 -16.10
CA THR A 299 18.81 16.21 -15.63
C THR A 299 18.39 17.18 -16.74
N PRO A 300 17.52 18.15 -16.42
CA PRO A 300 17.28 19.28 -17.30
C PRO A 300 18.54 20.13 -17.49
N GLU A 301 19.66 19.89 -16.80
CA GLU A 301 20.85 20.75 -16.89
C GLU A 301 21.65 20.55 -18.18
N ALA A 302 21.36 19.51 -18.95
CA ALA A 302 21.65 19.48 -20.38
C ALA A 302 20.90 20.60 -21.16
N HIS A 303 20.09 21.42 -20.49
CA HIS A 303 19.67 22.75 -20.97
C HIS A 303 20.81 23.78 -21.04
N ASP A 304 22.08 23.44 -20.80
CA ASP A 304 23.22 24.32 -21.11
C ASP A 304 24.23 23.70 -22.10
N LEU A 305 23.77 22.81 -23.01
CA LEU A 305 24.55 22.25 -24.14
C LEU A 305 25.07 23.29 -25.19
N GLY A 306 25.15 24.57 -24.81
CA GLY A 306 25.76 25.64 -25.58
C GLY A 306 26.40 26.76 -24.75
N VAL A 307 26.52 26.63 -23.42
CA VAL A 307 27.07 27.70 -22.56
C VAL A 307 28.38 27.31 -21.85
N SER A 308 28.79 26.03 -21.89
CA SER A 308 30.14 25.61 -21.45
C SER A 308 31.22 25.82 -22.53
N LEU A 309 31.05 26.81 -23.40
CA LEU A 309 32.22 27.51 -23.91
C LEU A 309 32.61 28.45 -22.79
N LEU A 310 33.74 28.19 -22.13
CA LEU A 310 34.52 29.22 -21.42
C LEU A 310 34.40 30.51 -22.24
N LYS A 311 33.51 31.41 -21.80
CA LYS A 311 33.19 32.60 -22.58
C LYS A 311 34.49 33.37 -22.65
N THR A 312 34.99 33.62 -23.86
CA THR A 312 36.32 34.20 -24.06
C THR A 312 36.42 35.63 -23.55
N SER A 313 35.28 36.24 -23.16
CA SER A 313 35.19 37.58 -22.62
C SER A 313 34.57 37.55 -21.21
N PRO A 314 35.22 38.15 -20.20
CA PRO A 314 34.65 38.30 -18.86
C PRO A 314 33.34 39.09 -18.84
N TYR A 315 33.14 39.99 -19.81
CA TYR A 315 31.93 40.81 -19.89
C TYR A 315 30.68 40.02 -20.28
N ASP A 316 30.83 38.96 -21.10
CA ASP A 316 29.70 38.13 -21.54
C ASP A 316 29.19 37.24 -20.39
N VAL A 317 30.11 36.84 -19.49
CA VAL A 317 29.76 36.14 -18.24
C VAL A 317 29.01 37.10 -17.32
N LEU A 318 29.53 38.31 -17.09
CA LEU A 318 28.89 39.30 -16.22
C LEU A 318 27.51 39.73 -16.74
N GLU A 319 27.31 39.88 -18.06
CA GLU A 319 26.00 40.23 -18.62
C GLU A 319 24.95 39.15 -18.36
N GLU A 320 25.33 37.88 -18.48
CA GLU A 320 24.42 36.76 -18.22
C GLU A 320 24.09 36.62 -16.73
N VAL A 321 25.08 36.79 -15.87
CA VAL A 321 24.89 36.86 -14.42
C VAL A 321 23.93 38.01 -14.07
N LEU A 322 24.03 39.16 -14.74
CA LEU A 322 23.07 40.27 -14.58
C LEU A 322 21.66 39.91 -15.07
N LYS A 323 21.51 39.16 -16.16
CA LYS A 323 20.20 38.68 -16.63
C LYS A 323 19.55 37.76 -15.61
N LEU A 324 20.30 36.79 -15.08
CA LEU A 324 19.81 35.89 -14.04
C LEU A 324 19.48 36.62 -12.75
N ARG A 325 20.32 37.58 -12.33
CA ARG A 325 20.03 38.45 -11.19
C ARG A 325 18.72 39.21 -11.37
N THR A 326 18.52 39.82 -12.54
CA THR A 326 17.30 40.60 -12.83
C THR A 326 16.07 39.69 -12.92
N LYS A 327 16.23 38.44 -13.38
CA LYS A 327 15.18 37.42 -13.33
C LYS A 327 14.84 37.08 -11.88
N GLY A 328 15.84 36.79 -11.05
CA GLY A 328 15.68 36.55 -9.61
C GLY A 328 14.93 37.67 -8.90
N ASP A 329 15.28 38.94 -9.18
CA ASP A 329 14.57 40.09 -8.59
C ASP A 329 13.10 40.13 -8.94
N LYS A 330 12.74 39.83 -10.20
CA LYS A 330 11.35 39.79 -10.64
C LYS A 330 10.58 38.67 -9.93
N LEU A 331 11.22 37.52 -9.74
CA LEU A 331 10.63 36.39 -9.03
C LEU A 331 10.40 36.74 -7.55
N VAL A 332 11.35 37.40 -6.88
CA VAL A 332 11.15 37.92 -5.52
C VAL A 332 10.01 38.94 -5.44
N GLN A 333 9.82 39.77 -6.48
CA GLN A 333 8.70 40.72 -6.53
C GLN A 333 7.34 40.04 -6.73
N ASN A 334 7.34 38.88 -7.39
CA ASN A 334 6.15 38.07 -7.63
C ASN A 334 5.86 37.08 -6.48
N GLU A 335 6.64 37.11 -5.39
CA GLU A 335 6.55 36.17 -4.27
C GLU A 335 6.89 34.71 -4.63
N GLU A 336 7.52 34.49 -5.79
CA GLU A 336 8.03 33.18 -6.25
C GLU A 336 9.45 32.93 -5.70
N TYR A 337 9.56 32.74 -4.38
CA TYR A 337 10.85 32.76 -3.69
C TYR A 337 11.77 31.58 -4.01
N LEU A 338 11.24 30.38 -4.21
CA LEU A 338 12.02 29.17 -4.54
C LEU A 338 12.68 29.29 -5.93
N ASP A 339 11.94 29.76 -6.91
CA ASP A 339 12.45 30.02 -8.26
C ASP A 339 13.48 31.16 -8.25
N ALA A 340 13.30 32.15 -7.37
CA ALA A 340 14.27 33.22 -7.17
C ALA A 340 15.59 32.68 -6.59
N VAL A 341 15.55 31.79 -5.60
CA VAL A 341 16.72 31.11 -5.03
C VAL A 341 17.49 30.40 -6.13
N THR A 342 16.79 29.57 -6.92
CA THR A 342 17.38 28.84 -8.05
C THR A 342 18.04 29.77 -9.06
N ALA A 343 17.41 30.91 -9.39
CA ALA A 343 17.96 31.89 -10.31
C ALA A 343 19.24 32.55 -9.76
N PHE A 344 19.30 32.85 -8.46
CA PHE A 344 20.49 33.41 -7.81
C PHE A 344 21.62 32.40 -7.64
N GLU A 345 21.32 31.14 -7.33
CA GLU A 345 22.31 30.05 -7.27
C GLU A 345 22.95 29.83 -8.64
N LYS A 346 22.16 29.78 -9.71
CA LYS A 346 22.69 29.71 -11.09
C LYS A 346 23.58 30.90 -11.43
N ALA A 347 23.19 32.10 -11.01
CA ALA A 347 24.01 33.30 -11.20
C ALA A 347 25.34 33.22 -10.43
N LEU A 348 25.34 32.65 -9.22
CA LEU A 348 26.54 32.43 -8.41
C LEU A 348 27.43 31.35 -9.03
N GLN A 349 26.84 30.24 -9.47
CA GLN A 349 27.52 29.12 -10.10
C GLN A 349 28.26 29.58 -11.36
N LEU A 350 27.62 30.40 -12.21
CA LEU A 350 28.28 31.00 -13.37
C LEU A 350 29.52 31.84 -13.00
N LEU A 351 29.49 32.58 -11.87
CA LEU A 351 30.65 33.34 -11.38
C LEU A 351 31.76 32.44 -10.80
N ILE A 352 31.41 31.26 -10.29
CA ILE A 352 32.35 30.26 -9.75
C ILE A 352 33.02 29.52 -10.90
N ASP A 353 32.24 29.01 -11.86
CA ASP A 353 32.73 28.19 -12.97
C ASP A 353 33.64 28.99 -13.91
N ASN A 354 33.37 30.28 -14.10
CA ASN A 354 34.15 31.16 -14.96
C ASN A 354 35.24 31.96 -14.21
N THR A 355 35.71 31.45 -13.07
CA THR A 355 36.76 32.10 -12.26
C THR A 355 38.00 32.48 -13.09
N SER A 356 38.45 31.61 -13.99
CA SER A 356 39.66 31.80 -14.80
C SER A 356 39.56 33.01 -15.72
N VAL A 357 38.41 33.23 -16.35
CA VAL A 357 38.12 34.35 -17.26
C VAL A 357 37.89 35.64 -16.46
N LEU A 358 37.16 35.55 -15.34
CA LEU A 358 36.83 36.70 -14.51
C LEU A 358 38.01 37.26 -13.70
N ASN A 359 39.17 36.60 -13.72
CA ASN A 359 40.41 37.16 -13.15
C ASN A 359 40.89 38.43 -13.86
N GLU A 360 40.38 38.70 -15.08
CA GLU A 360 40.62 39.97 -15.79
C GLU A 360 39.82 41.15 -15.19
N VAL A 361 38.73 40.86 -14.46
CA VAL A 361 37.83 41.84 -13.81
C VAL A 361 37.50 41.44 -12.35
N PRO A 362 38.52 41.32 -11.48
CA PRO A 362 38.35 40.71 -10.16
C PRO A 362 37.49 41.56 -9.21
N GLU A 363 37.50 42.88 -9.34
CA GLU A 363 36.71 43.79 -8.50
C GLU A 363 35.22 43.69 -8.83
N GLU A 364 34.87 43.69 -10.12
CA GLU A 364 33.49 43.53 -10.60
C GLU A 364 32.92 42.17 -10.22
N ARG A 365 33.72 41.11 -10.38
CA ARG A 365 33.36 39.76 -9.93
C ARG A 365 33.05 39.74 -8.45
N GLN A 366 33.95 40.24 -7.60
CA GLN A 366 33.76 40.20 -6.14
C GLN A 366 32.54 41.01 -5.73
N LYS A 367 32.34 42.18 -6.34
CA LYS A 367 31.16 43.02 -6.10
C LYS A 367 29.86 42.30 -6.47
N MET A 368 29.82 41.65 -7.64
CA MET A 368 28.64 40.91 -8.11
C MET A 368 28.36 39.68 -7.26
N MET A 369 29.40 38.95 -6.87
CA MET A 369 29.30 37.80 -5.97
C MET A 369 28.73 38.22 -4.60
N ASN A 370 29.21 39.32 -4.02
CA ASN A 370 28.67 39.85 -2.76
C ASN A 370 27.20 40.28 -2.90
N GLU A 371 26.83 40.93 -4.01
CA GLU A 371 25.46 41.36 -4.27
C GLU A 371 24.50 40.16 -4.45
N ILE A 372 24.90 39.15 -5.21
CA ILE A 372 24.10 37.93 -5.42
C ILE A 372 23.97 37.15 -4.12
N ASN A 373 25.04 36.99 -3.34
CA ASN A 373 24.98 36.32 -2.04
C ASN A 373 24.01 37.02 -1.07
N ALA A 374 24.01 38.36 -1.02
CA ALA A 374 23.06 39.10 -0.18
C ALA A 374 21.60 38.90 -0.62
N ARG A 375 21.35 38.85 -1.94
CA ARG A 375 20.01 38.62 -2.51
C ARG A 375 19.54 37.18 -2.34
N LEU A 376 20.43 36.22 -2.55
CA LEU A 376 20.20 34.80 -2.29
C LEU A 376 19.85 34.57 -0.83
N GLY A 377 20.62 35.13 0.11
CA GLY A 377 20.31 35.05 1.54
C GLY A 377 18.94 35.63 1.88
N THR A 378 18.55 36.73 1.23
CA THR A 378 17.21 37.34 1.40
C THR A 378 16.11 36.43 0.84
N ALA A 379 16.29 35.83 -0.34
CA ALA A 379 15.32 34.93 -0.95
C ALA A 379 15.16 33.62 -0.16
N LEU A 380 16.27 33.06 0.34
CA LEU A 380 16.27 31.87 1.20
C LEU A 380 15.48 32.13 2.50
N LEU A 381 15.74 33.26 3.16
CA LEU A 381 15.01 33.64 4.37
C LEU A 381 13.51 33.80 4.10
N LYS A 382 13.11 34.46 3.00
CA LYS A 382 11.69 34.59 2.65
C LYS A 382 11.02 33.26 2.32
N THR A 383 11.72 32.37 1.62
CA THR A 383 11.22 31.02 1.30
C THR A 383 10.94 30.26 2.59
N LYS A 384 11.91 30.23 3.52
CA LYS A 384 11.76 29.53 4.80
C LYS A 384 10.71 30.17 5.72
N ILE A 385 10.56 31.49 5.71
CA ILE A 385 9.47 32.15 6.44
C ILE A 385 8.11 31.68 5.92
N SER A 386 7.91 31.63 4.59
CA SER A 386 6.66 31.16 3.99
C SER A 386 6.38 29.69 4.33
N GLU A 387 7.40 28.84 4.26
CA GLU A 387 7.29 27.41 4.60
C GLU A 387 6.89 27.21 6.07
N ILE A 388 7.51 27.93 7.00
CA ILE A 388 7.15 27.85 8.43
C ILE A 388 5.72 28.36 8.67
N GLN A 389 5.30 29.42 8.01
CA GLN A 389 3.94 29.94 8.17
C GLN A 389 2.88 28.95 7.70
N GLU A 390 3.10 28.27 6.57
CA GLU A 390 2.22 27.22 6.07
C GLU A 390 2.16 26.03 7.04
N LEU A 391 3.31 25.61 7.59
CA LEU A 391 3.34 24.57 8.63
C LEU A 391 2.60 24.99 9.90
N ASN A 392 2.71 26.26 10.29
CA ASN A 392 2.00 26.79 11.46
C ASN A 392 0.50 26.72 11.27
N GLU A 393 0.00 27.19 10.14
CA GLU A 393 -1.44 27.16 9.81
C GLU A 393 -2.00 25.73 9.84
N ARG A 394 -1.22 24.74 9.35
CA ARG A 394 -1.63 23.33 9.37
C ARG A 394 -1.63 22.75 10.79
N ILE A 395 -0.66 23.11 11.63
CA ILE A 395 -0.59 22.65 13.03
C ILE A 395 -1.69 23.30 13.87
N GLU A 396 -1.93 24.60 13.69
CA GLU A 396 -3.05 25.32 14.31
C GLU A 396 -4.38 24.67 13.93
N GLN A 397 -4.58 24.31 12.65
CA GLN A 397 -5.78 23.62 12.22
C GLN A 397 -6.00 22.29 12.96
N ILE A 398 -4.96 21.47 13.14
CA ILE A 398 -5.06 20.20 13.88
C ILE A 398 -5.38 20.46 15.35
N SER A 399 -4.75 21.46 15.96
CA SER A 399 -5.03 21.87 17.33
C SER A 399 -6.49 22.33 17.50
N ASP A 400 -7.00 23.12 16.54
CA ASP A 400 -8.39 23.60 16.56
C ASP A 400 -9.40 22.46 16.33
N GLU A 401 -9.08 21.50 15.46
CA GLU A 401 -9.90 20.29 15.25
C GLU A 401 -10.01 19.45 16.53
N LEU A 402 -8.89 19.27 17.23
CA LEU A 402 -8.84 18.59 18.53
C LEU A 402 -9.66 19.32 19.59
N ASP A 403 -9.58 20.65 19.67
CA ASP A 403 -10.33 21.45 20.64
C ASP A 403 -11.84 21.47 20.36
N LEU A 404 -12.25 21.46 19.08
CA LEU A 404 -13.65 21.63 18.68
C LEU A 404 -14.42 20.32 18.57
N THR A 405 -13.77 19.24 18.14
CA THR A 405 -14.44 17.98 17.79
C THR A 405 -13.90 16.78 18.53
N GLY A 406 -12.80 16.95 19.28
CA GLY A 406 -12.13 15.83 19.95
C GLY A 406 -11.68 14.74 18.97
N ARG A 407 -11.44 15.09 17.70
CA ARG A 407 -10.98 14.19 16.64
C ARG A 407 -10.19 14.97 15.59
N THR A 408 -9.19 14.33 14.98
CA THR A 408 -8.50 14.86 13.79
C THR A 408 -9.07 14.25 12.52
N ILE A 409 -9.18 15.05 11.45
CA ILE A 409 -9.52 14.54 10.12
C ILE A 409 -8.33 13.78 9.51
N CYS A 410 -7.12 14.19 9.87
CA CYS A 410 -5.88 13.57 9.42
C CYS A 410 -5.63 12.24 10.16
N ASP A 411 -5.08 11.27 9.43
CA ASP A 411 -4.67 9.98 10.00
C ASP A 411 -3.43 10.16 10.89
N ASP A 412 -3.25 9.29 11.88
CA ASP A 412 -2.12 9.33 12.84
C ASP A 412 -0.75 9.40 12.13
N GLU A 413 -0.57 8.66 11.03
CA GLU A 413 0.69 8.67 10.27
C GLU A 413 0.96 10.01 9.58
N GLU A 414 -0.09 10.72 9.17
CA GLU A 414 0.04 12.03 8.54
C GLU A 414 0.38 13.11 9.56
N VAL A 415 -0.23 13.02 10.75
CA VAL A 415 0.08 13.90 11.89
C VAL A 415 1.54 13.71 12.34
N ASP A 416 1.99 12.46 12.47
CA ASP A 416 3.38 12.15 12.83
C ASP A 416 4.38 12.69 11.78
N LYS A 417 4.07 12.54 10.48
CA LYS A 417 4.88 13.13 9.39
C LYS A 417 4.94 14.66 9.48
N LEU A 418 3.82 15.32 9.72
CA LEU A 418 3.76 16.77 9.85
C LEU A 418 4.62 17.26 11.03
N TRP A 419 4.61 16.54 12.15
CA TRP A 419 5.47 16.84 13.30
C TRP A 419 6.96 16.68 13.00
N GLU A 420 7.34 15.67 12.22
CA GLU A 420 8.73 15.49 11.78
C GLU A 420 9.17 16.58 10.81
N GLU A 421 8.29 16.97 9.88
CA GLU A 421 8.51 18.06 8.94
C GLU A 421 8.70 19.40 9.67
N ALA A 422 7.80 19.73 10.61
CA ALA A 422 7.91 20.94 11.43
C ALA A 422 9.20 20.96 12.27
N ALA A 423 9.55 19.84 12.93
CA ALA A 423 10.78 19.75 13.71
C ALA A 423 12.04 19.93 12.84
N ARG A 424 12.03 19.39 11.61
CA ARG A 424 13.11 19.58 10.63
C ARG A 424 13.20 21.04 10.19
N ALA A 425 12.07 21.65 9.82
CA ALA A 425 11.99 23.03 9.39
C ALA A 425 12.47 24.02 10.47
N ILE A 426 12.12 23.78 11.74
CA ILE A 426 12.61 24.55 12.89
C ILE A 426 14.13 24.48 12.98
N LYS A 427 14.70 23.27 12.89
CA LYS A 427 16.15 23.07 12.99
C LYS A 427 16.89 23.75 11.84
N GLU A 428 16.41 23.59 10.62
CA GLU A 428 16.98 24.23 9.43
C GLU A 428 16.91 25.76 9.52
N SER A 429 15.78 26.28 10.00
CA SER A 429 15.56 27.73 10.12
C SER A 429 16.42 28.38 11.19
N ARG A 430 16.73 27.68 12.29
CA ARG A 430 17.72 28.14 13.28
C ARG A 430 19.12 28.23 12.67
N VAL A 431 19.56 27.21 11.93
CA VAL A 431 20.86 27.23 11.23
C VAL A 431 20.92 28.37 10.22
N LEU A 432 19.85 28.59 9.44
CA LEU A 432 19.79 29.67 8.47
C LEU A 432 19.80 31.05 9.15
N THR A 433 19.08 31.20 10.26
CA THR A 433 19.05 32.43 11.06
C THR A 433 20.43 32.80 11.61
N GLU A 434 21.17 31.81 12.13
CA GLU A 434 22.55 32.00 12.59
C GLU A 434 23.48 32.38 11.44
N ALA A 435 23.37 31.70 10.30
CA ALA A 435 24.17 31.98 9.11
C ALA A 435 23.92 33.39 8.53
N GLN A 436 22.71 33.94 8.73
CA GLN A 436 22.28 35.23 8.20
C GLN A 436 21.99 36.28 9.29
N ALA A 437 22.65 36.20 10.45
CA ALA A 437 22.38 37.05 11.63
C ALA A 437 22.48 38.57 11.40
N GLY A 438 23.06 39.01 10.27
CA GLY A 438 23.12 40.41 9.85
C GLY A 438 21.88 40.92 9.11
N ASN A 439 20.90 40.07 8.78
CA ASN A 439 19.70 40.43 8.00
C ASN A 439 18.49 40.62 8.92
N ILE A 440 17.68 41.67 8.70
CA ILE A 440 16.44 41.88 9.49
C ILE A 440 15.46 40.70 9.37
N LEU A 441 15.44 40.02 8.21
CA LEU A 441 14.58 38.86 7.99
C LEU A 441 15.00 37.64 8.82
N SER A 442 16.25 37.55 9.29
CA SER A 442 16.65 36.45 10.18
C SER A 442 15.95 36.56 11.53
N TYR A 443 15.72 37.78 12.03
CA TYR A 443 14.95 38.00 13.26
C TYR A 443 13.47 37.67 13.07
N GLN A 444 12.91 37.97 11.90
CA GLN A 444 11.55 37.55 11.57
C GLN A 444 11.45 36.02 11.50
N LEU A 445 12.39 35.36 10.82
CA LEU A 445 12.43 33.89 10.75
C LEU A 445 12.54 33.28 12.16
N SER A 446 13.40 33.82 13.02
CA SER A 446 13.48 33.39 14.43
C SER A 446 12.14 33.49 15.14
N PHE A 447 11.45 34.64 15.02
CA PHE A 447 10.16 34.85 15.67
C PHE A 447 9.09 33.87 15.19
N VAL A 448 8.97 33.65 13.88
CA VAL A 448 7.98 32.69 13.34
C VAL A 448 8.38 31.25 13.70
N THR A 449 9.68 30.94 13.75
CA THR A 449 10.17 29.63 14.20
C THR A 449 9.81 29.36 15.66
N ASP A 450 9.98 30.35 16.53
CA ASP A 450 9.64 30.23 17.96
C ASP A 450 8.13 30.04 18.16
N ASN A 451 7.29 30.71 17.35
CA ASN A 451 5.84 30.48 17.38
C ASN A 451 5.49 29.05 16.96
N LEU A 452 6.04 28.58 15.84
CA LEU A 452 5.83 27.21 15.36
C LEU A 452 6.26 26.17 16.39
N GLU A 453 7.36 26.40 17.11
CA GLU A 453 7.83 25.49 18.15
C GLU A 453 6.85 25.41 19.33
N ASN A 454 6.31 26.55 19.77
CA ASN A 454 5.30 26.59 20.83
C ASN A 454 3.99 25.93 20.37
N ASP A 455 3.50 26.29 19.18
CA ASP A 455 2.25 25.75 18.63
C ASP A 455 2.34 24.24 18.39
N LEU A 456 3.52 23.75 17.96
CA LEU A 456 3.82 22.32 17.83
C LEU A 456 3.85 21.59 19.18
N GLU A 457 4.43 22.21 20.22
CA GLU A 457 4.46 21.62 21.57
C GLU A 457 3.04 21.52 22.16
N ASP A 458 2.25 22.59 22.04
CA ASP A 458 0.86 22.65 22.48
C ASP A 458 0.00 21.61 21.73
N ALA A 459 0.12 21.52 20.40
CA ALA A 459 -0.62 20.55 19.59
C ALA A 459 -0.24 19.09 19.91
N ARG A 460 1.03 18.82 20.20
CA ARG A 460 1.49 17.50 20.62
C ARG A 460 0.91 17.11 21.97
N GLU A 461 0.91 18.02 22.94
CA GLU A 461 0.32 17.75 24.26
C GLU A 461 -1.17 17.40 24.14
N LYS A 462 -1.92 18.15 23.32
CA LYS A 462 -3.34 17.87 23.05
C LYS A 462 -3.53 16.51 22.37
N MET A 463 -2.73 16.19 21.37
CA MET A 463 -2.82 14.90 20.67
C MET A 463 -2.48 13.72 21.59
N ASP A 464 -1.50 13.87 22.47
CA ASP A 464 -1.15 12.85 23.47
C ASP A 464 -2.29 12.63 24.48
N GLN A 465 -2.92 13.71 24.96
CA GLN A 465 -4.10 13.64 25.83
C GLN A 465 -5.27 12.92 25.14
N TYR A 466 -5.52 13.25 23.87
CA TYR A 466 -6.55 12.59 23.05
C TYR A 466 -6.25 11.10 22.83
N ARG A 467 -5.01 10.74 22.47
CA ARG A 467 -4.57 9.34 22.34
C ARG A 467 -4.70 8.59 23.66
N GLU A 468 -4.43 9.24 24.80
CA GLU A 468 -4.63 8.63 26.11
C GLU A 468 -6.11 8.32 26.37
N LYS A 469 -7.01 9.28 26.10
CA LYS A 469 -8.47 9.13 26.25
C LYS A 469 -9.02 7.97 25.40
N ILE A 470 -8.60 7.85 24.13
CA ILE A 470 -8.95 6.72 23.26
C ILE A 470 -8.43 5.40 23.82
N ASN A 471 -7.17 5.36 24.23
CA ASN A 471 -6.56 4.14 24.77
C ASN A 471 -7.25 3.68 26.05
N GLN A 472 -7.69 4.60 26.91
CA GLN A 472 -8.49 4.28 28.10
C GLN A 472 -9.84 3.65 27.72
N ALA A 473 -10.52 4.18 26.70
CA ALA A 473 -11.79 3.61 26.20
C ALA A 473 -11.60 2.21 25.59
N LEU A 474 -10.55 2.02 24.78
CA LEU A 474 -10.19 0.72 24.21
C LEU A 474 -9.80 -0.30 25.29
N ALA A 475 -9.03 0.12 26.30
CA ALA A 475 -8.65 -0.74 27.40
C ALA A 475 -9.87 -1.20 28.21
N LEU A 476 -10.82 -0.29 28.47
CA LEU A 476 -12.07 -0.62 29.16
C LEU A 476 -12.90 -1.65 28.37
N THR A 477 -13.13 -1.40 27.09
CA THR A 477 -13.90 -2.30 26.20
C THR A 477 -13.23 -3.67 26.07
N HIS A 478 -11.92 -3.74 25.87
CA HIS A 478 -11.19 -5.00 25.84
C HIS A 478 -11.17 -5.73 27.18
N SER A 479 -11.10 -5.01 28.31
CA SER A 479 -11.18 -5.62 29.64
C SER A 479 -12.51 -6.35 29.81
N ILE A 480 -13.63 -5.67 29.49
CA ILE A 480 -14.98 -6.24 29.54
C ILE A 480 -15.09 -7.46 28.61
N GLU A 481 -14.58 -7.35 27.38
CA GLU A 481 -14.61 -8.45 26.42
C GLU A 481 -13.79 -9.66 26.91
N SER A 482 -12.64 -9.42 27.53
CA SER A 482 -11.78 -10.48 28.06
C SER A 482 -12.43 -11.24 29.22
N GLU A 483 -13.11 -10.53 30.12
CA GLU A 483 -13.87 -11.10 31.22
C GLU A 483 -15.10 -11.85 30.71
N TRP A 484 -15.78 -11.32 29.69
CA TRP A 484 -16.86 -12.01 28.99
C TRP A 484 -16.38 -13.36 28.41
N ARG A 485 -15.31 -13.35 27.62
CA ARG A 485 -14.71 -14.58 27.04
C ARG A 485 -14.24 -15.57 28.13
N TRP A 486 -13.83 -15.07 29.29
CA TRP A 486 -13.46 -15.91 30.42
C TRP A 486 -14.68 -16.61 31.04
N MET A 487 -15.79 -15.89 31.22
CA MET A 487 -17.05 -16.46 31.71
C MET A 487 -17.65 -17.49 30.75
N GLU A 488 -17.52 -17.25 29.44
CA GLU A 488 -17.91 -18.22 28.41
C GLU A 488 -17.16 -19.54 28.59
N ARG A 489 -15.83 -19.47 28.76
CA ARG A 489 -14.96 -20.64 28.94
C ARG A 489 -15.22 -21.40 30.25
N ARG A 490 -15.54 -20.71 31.34
CA ARG A 490 -15.80 -21.33 32.66
C ARG A 490 -17.21 -21.90 32.83
N ARG A 491 -18.08 -21.78 31.83
CA ARG A 491 -19.47 -22.26 31.88
C ARG A 491 -20.22 -21.74 33.12
N THR A 492 -20.03 -20.45 33.44
CA THR A 492 -20.81 -19.76 34.48
C THR A 492 -22.31 -19.80 34.16
N SER A 493 -23.15 -19.64 35.19
CA SER A 493 -24.60 -19.68 34.99
C SER A 493 -25.09 -18.51 34.13
N LEU A 494 -26.21 -18.70 33.42
CA LEU A 494 -26.79 -17.64 32.60
C LEU A 494 -27.24 -16.43 33.43
N SER A 495 -27.65 -16.63 34.69
CA SER A 495 -27.96 -15.54 35.62
C SER A 495 -26.71 -14.71 35.99
N ASP A 496 -25.57 -15.36 36.25
CA ASP A 496 -24.33 -14.65 36.59
C ASP A 496 -23.84 -13.83 35.39
N ARG A 497 -23.92 -14.40 34.18
CA ARG A 497 -23.56 -13.73 32.93
C ARG A 497 -24.45 -12.52 32.65
N LYS A 498 -25.75 -12.63 32.95
CA LYS A 498 -26.70 -11.51 32.85
C LYS A 498 -26.29 -10.36 33.79
N SER A 499 -26.06 -10.66 35.07
CA SER A 499 -25.67 -9.63 36.04
C SER A 499 -24.34 -8.94 35.71
N PHE A 500 -23.39 -9.69 35.15
CA PHE A 500 -22.14 -9.10 34.68
C PHE A 500 -22.37 -8.13 33.52
N LEU A 501 -23.14 -8.54 32.49
CA LEU A 501 -23.39 -7.69 31.33
C LEU A 501 -24.15 -6.41 31.72
N GLU A 502 -25.10 -6.50 32.66
CA GLU A 502 -25.79 -5.32 33.20
C GLU A 502 -24.80 -4.36 33.89
N GLY A 503 -23.87 -4.89 34.70
CA GLY A 503 -22.83 -4.09 35.34
C GLY A 503 -21.83 -3.48 34.33
N ALA A 504 -21.40 -4.24 33.34
CA ALA A 504 -20.48 -3.78 32.30
C ALA A 504 -21.11 -2.72 31.38
N ILE A 505 -22.38 -2.88 31.03
CA ILE A 505 -23.13 -1.86 30.27
C ILE A 505 -23.27 -0.59 31.10
N SER A 506 -23.60 -0.68 32.39
CA SER A 506 -23.66 0.51 33.26
C SER A 506 -22.32 1.24 33.32
N GLN A 507 -21.20 0.53 33.45
CA GLN A 507 -19.86 1.13 33.45
C GLN A 507 -19.53 1.83 32.12
N LEU A 508 -19.95 1.25 31.00
CA LEU A 508 -19.78 1.87 29.68
C LEU A 508 -20.70 3.08 29.49
N GLU A 509 -21.93 3.04 30.03
CA GLU A 509 -22.87 4.17 30.00
C GLU A 509 -22.35 5.34 30.85
N ASP A 510 -21.79 5.08 32.04
CA ASP A 510 -21.16 6.12 32.86
C ASP A 510 -19.99 6.81 32.12
N ARG A 511 -19.11 6.03 31.47
CA ARG A 511 -18.00 6.60 30.68
C ARG A 511 -18.48 7.30 29.39
N LEU A 512 -19.60 6.88 28.82
CA LEU A 512 -20.22 7.55 27.68
C LEU A 512 -20.74 8.93 28.08
N GLU A 513 -21.36 9.06 29.26
CA GLU A 513 -21.80 10.36 29.79
C GLU A 513 -20.61 11.31 29.98
N ASP A 514 -19.51 10.84 30.56
CA ASP A 514 -18.27 11.63 30.68
C ASP A 514 -17.73 12.08 29.30
N ALA A 515 -17.81 11.21 28.28
CA ALA A 515 -17.36 11.53 26.92
C ALA A 515 -18.32 12.48 26.17
N GLU A 516 -19.59 12.52 26.54
CA GLU A 516 -20.58 13.47 26.04
C GLU A 516 -20.39 14.86 26.65
N GLU A 517 -19.96 14.96 27.91
CA GLU A 517 -19.62 16.24 28.54
C GLU A 517 -18.38 16.90 27.94
N ASP A 518 -17.40 16.09 27.51
CA ASP A 518 -16.12 16.52 26.94
C ASP A 518 -16.13 16.63 25.40
N ASP A 519 -17.29 16.46 24.73
CA ASP A 519 -17.45 16.47 23.26
C ASP A 519 -16.50 15.50 22.50
N GLU A 520 -16.17 14.34 23.09
CA GLU A 520 -15.23 13.34 22.54
C GLU A 520 -15.90 12.39 21.52
N GLU A 521 -16.18 12.85 20.30
CA GLU A 521 -16.96 12.09 19.30
C GLU A 521 -16.42 10.66 19.03
N GLU A 522 -15.10 10.48 18.97
CA GLU A 522 -14.50 9.17 18.68
C GLU A 522 -14.62 8.20 19.86
N VAL A 523 -14.40 8.69 21.08
CA VAL A 523 -14.59 7.90 22.30
C VAL A 523 -16.06 7.49 22.44
N GLN A 524 -16.99 8.40 22.15
CA GLN A 524 -18.42 8.10 22.11
C GLN A 524 -18.74 7.00 21.10
N ASN A 525 -18.15 7.04 19.90
CA ASN A 525 -18.37 6.01 18.87
C ASN A 525 -17.84 4.62 19.30
N ILE A 526 -16.65 4.55 19.90
CA ILE A 526 -16.06 3.30 20.40
C ILE A 526 -16.97 2.70 21.50
N ILE A 527 -17.36 3.51 22.48
CA ILE A 527 -18.13 3.07 23.63
C ILE A 527 -19.57 2.69 23.24
N SER A 528 -20.23 3.50 22.42
CA SER A 528 -21.61 3.22 21.96
C SER A 528 -21.69 1.93 21.14
N THR A 529 -20.67 1.66 20.31
CA THR A 529 -20.57 0.40 19.55
C THR A 529 -20.44 -0.80 20.50
N ALA A 530 -19.58 -0.71 21.52
CA ALA A 530 -19.42 -1.76 22.53
C ALA A 530 -20.72 -1.99 23.33
N ILE A 531 -21.40 -0.92 23.74
CA ILE A 531 -22.70 -1.00 24.43
C ILE A 531 -23.74 -1.74 23.56
N ALA A 532 -23.84 -1.37 22.27
CA ALA A 532 -24.79 -1.98 21.35
C ALA A 532 -24.56 -3.49 21.20
N ASP A 533 -23.30 -3.92 21.13
CA ASP A 533 -22.95 -5.34 21.01
C ASP A 533 -23.22 -6.10 22.31
N HIS A 534 -22.89 -5.54 23.48
CA HIS A 534 -23.21 -6.17 24.77
C HIS A 534 -24.73 -6.24 25.02
N LYS A 535 -25.51 -5.22 24.63
CA LYS A 535 -26.99 -5.23 24.72
C LYS A 535 -27.61 -6.36 23.89
N LYS A 536 -27.11 -6.62 22.68
CA LYS A 536 -27.58 -7.75 21.85
C LYS A 536 -27.40 -9.09 22.56
N VAL A 537 -26.27 -9.29 23.24
CA VAL A 537 -25.98 -10.53 23.98
C VAL A 537 -26.85 -10.64 25.24
N LEU A 538 -27.03 -9.54 25.97
CA LEU A 538 -27.91 -9.47 27.14
C LEU A 538 -29.36 -9.84 26.79
N ASP A 539 -29.88 -9.33 25.67
CA ASP A 539 -31.21 -9.65 25.17
C ASP A 539 -31.37 -11.13 24.84
N GLN A 540 -30.36 -11.75 24.23
CA GLN A 540 -30.37 -13.18 23.92
C GLN A 540 -30.43 -14.02 25.20
N ILE A 541 -29.60 -13.70 26.20
CA ILE A 541 -29.61 -14.40 27.49
C ILE A 541 -30.98 -14.25 28.17
N SER A 542 -31.54 -13.04 28.16
CA SER A 542 -32.84 -12.77 28.78
C SER A 542 -33.97 -13.60 28.16
N ARG A 543 -33.98 -13.75 26.82
CA ARG A 543 -34.96 -14.61 26.11
C ARG A 543 -34.81 -16.09 26.45
N ILE A 544 -33.58 -16.57 26.63
CA ILE A 544 -33.31 -17.96 26.99
C ILE A 544 -33.82 -18.25 28.41
N LEU A 545 -33.55 -17.35 29.34
CA LEU A 545 -34.01 -17.49 30.73
C LEU A 545 -35.54 -17.52 30.81
N SER A 546 -36.24 -16.60 30.12
CA SER A 546 -37.71 -16.58 30.11
C SER A 546 -38.32 -17.83 29.47
N ALA A 547 -37.71 -18.37 28.42
CA ALA A 547 -38.19 -19.60 27.79
C ALA A 547 -38.00 -20.85 28.67
N SER A 548 -36.99 -20.87 29.53
CA SER A 548 -36.76 -21.98 30.47
C SER A 548 -37.77 -21.99 31.63
N GLU A 549 -38.20 -20.80 32.08
CA GLU A 549 -39.22 -20.66 33.13
C GLU A 549 -40.60 -21.11 32.65
N GLU A 550 -40.94 -20.92 31.36
CA GLU A 550 -42.18 -21.44 30.76
C GLU A 550 -42.18 -22.97 30.58
N GLN A 551 -41.00 -23.61 30.54
CA GLN A 551 -40.88 -25.05 30.32
C GLN A 551 -41.13 -25.87 31.60
N ASP A 552 -40.89 -25.30 32.78
CA ASP A 552 -41.21 -25.93 34.07
C ASP A 552 -42.74 -25.98 34.34
N GLU A 553 -43.55 -25.16 33.68
CA GLU A 553 -45.02 -25.23 33.77
C GLU A 553 -45.65 -26.34 32.90
N LEU A 554 -44.94 -26.79 31.86
CA LEU A 554 -45.41 -27.83 30.92
C LEU A 554 -45.26 -29.27 31.46
N GLN A 555 -44.64 -29.47 32.63
CA GLN A 555 -44.34 -30.78 33.19
C GLN A 555 -45.42 -31.34 34.13
N ALA A 556 -46.68 -30.95 33.91
CA ALA A 556 -47.86 -31.49 34.59
C ALA A 556 -48.82 -32.18 33.60
N THR A 557 -48.29 -33.06 32.74
CA THR A 557 -48.95 -33.73 31.61
C THR A 557 -49.92 -34.87 31.98
N LEU A 558 -50.75 -34.70 33.01
CA LEU A 558 -51.88 -35.60 33.29
C LEU A 558 -53.09 -34.72 33.61
N ASP A 559 -53.76 -34.28 32.55
CA ASP A 559 -54.84 -33.29 32.61
C ASP A 559 -56.16 -33.87 33.12
N SER A 560 -56.37 -35.18 32.94
CA SER A 560 -57.57 -35.85 33.43
C SER A 560 -57.29 -36.65 34.70
N ARG A 561 -58.27 -36.64 35.62
CA ARG A 561 -58.24 -37.46 36.83
C ARG A 561 -58.17 -38.96 36.52
N GLU A 562 -58.75 -39.39 35.40
CA GLU A 562 -58.79 -40.78 34.95
C GLU A 562 -57.42 -41.25 34.44
N GLU A 563 -56.75 -40.43 33.63
CA GLU A 563 -55.40 -40.71 33.15
C GLU A 563 -54.36 -40.69 34.30
N ALA A 564 -54.55 -39.79 35.28
CA ALA A 564 -53.76 -39.80 36.50
C ALA A 564 -53.96 -41.08 37.33
N LEU A 565 -55.19 -41.57 37.44
CA LEU A 565 -55.51 -42.83 38.11
C LEU A 565 -54.91 -44.04 37.38
N ASP A 566 -54.99 -44.08 36.06
CA ASP A 566 -54.43 -45.15 35.24
C ASP A 566 -52.90 -45.18 35.30
N ALA A 567 -52.25 -44.01 35.24
CA ALA A 567 -50.81 -43.91 35.38
C ALA A 567 -50.32 -44.33 36.78
N ILE A 568 -51.01 -43.87 37.85
CA ILE A 568 -50.65 -44.21 39.23
C ILE A 568 -50.91 -45.69 39.52
N SER A 569 -52.04 -46.25 39.07
CA SER A 569 -52.34 -47.68 39.24
C SER A 569 -51.39 -48.55 38.43
N GLY A 570 -51.02 -48.13 37.21
CA GLY A 570 -49.98 -48.74 36.39
C GLY A 570 -48.65 -48.80 37.12
N LEU A 571 -48.20 -47.67 37.68
CA LEU A 571 -46.99 -47.61 38.51
C LEU A 571 -47.08 -48.59 39.67
N LEU A 572 -48.12 -48.48 40.52
CA LEU A 572 -48.32 -49.33 41.70
C LEU A 572 -48.33 -50.84 41.36
N SER A 573 -48.82 -51.21 40.18
CA SER A 573 -48.82 -52.62 39.74
C SER A 573 -47.43 -53.14 39.35
N VAL A 574 -46.54 -52.26 38.86
CA VAL A 574 -45.19 -52.62 38.39
C VAL A 574 -44.17 -52.54 39.54
N MET A 575 -44.45 -51.73 40.57
CA MET A 575 -43.57 -51.50 41.72
C MET A 575 -43.10 -52.79 42.42
N PRO A 576 -43.96 -53.77 42.77
CA PRO A 576 -43.51 -55.01 43.39
C PRO A 576 -42.55 -55.81 42.50
N LYS A 577 -42.80 -55.82 41.18
CA LYS A 577 -41.95 -56.52 40.21
C LYS A 577 -40.58 -55.84 40.09
N LYS A 578 -40.55 -54.50 40.04
CA LYS A 578 -39.31 -53.72 40.01
C LYS A 578 -38.52 -53.87 41.31
N ARG A 579 -39.18 -53.88 42.47
CA ARG A 579 -38.55 -54.15 43.76
C ARG A 579 -37.90 -55.54 43.82
N MET A 580 -38.60 -56.58 43.36
CA MET A 580 -38.05 -57.93 43.27
C MET A 580 -36.88 -58.03 42.28
N ALA A 581 -36.97 -57.35 41.12
CA ALA A 581 -35.89 -57.31 40.15
C ALA A 581 -34.64 -56.61 40.70
N MET A 582 -34.81 -55.50 41.44
CA MET A 582 -33.71 -54.80 42.11
C MET A 582 -33.00 -55.70 43.14
N LEU A 583 -33.75 -56.43 43.97
CA LEU A 583 -33.18 -57.37 44.94
C LEU A 583 -32.37 -58.51 44.29
N GLN A 584 -32.61 -58.79 43.01
CA GLN A 584 -31.89 -59.80 42.23
C GLN A 584 -30.69 -59.25 41.46
N MET A 585 -30.53 -57.92 41.37
CA MET A 585 -29.37 -57.31 40.73
C MET A 585 -28.10 -57.61 41.53
N LYS A 586 -26.98 -57.85 40.82
CA LYS A 586 -25.69 -58.15 41.45
C LYS A 586 -24.80 -56.92 41.63
N ASN A 587 -25.08 -55.85 40.87
CA ASN A 587 -24.28 -54.63 40.89
C ASN A 587 -24.94 -53.58 41.83
N PRO A 588 -24.27 -53.18 42.92
CA PRO A 588 -24.83 -52.23 43.89
C PRO A 588 -25.00 -50.80 43.32
N GLU A 589 -24.19 -50.38 42.35
CA GLU A 589 -24.33 -49.05 41.72
C GLU A 589 -25.55 -48.99 40.79
N GLU A 590 -25.80 -50.06 40.03
CA GLU A 590 -27.01 -50.18 39.22
C GLU A 590 -28.27 -50.28 40.09
N GLN A 591 -28.18 -50.98 41.23
CA GLN A 591 -29.25 -51.00 42.23
C GLN A 591 -29.56 -49.60 42.76
N LYS A 592 -28.53 -48.80 43.07
CA LYS A 592 -28.69 -47.42 43.55
C LYS A 592 -29.37 -46.54 42.50
N LEU A 593 -28.91 -46.60 41.25
CA LEU A 593 -29.47 -45.80 40.15
C LEU A 593 -30.95 -46.15 39.89
N GLU A 594 -31.29 -47.45 39.87
CA GLU A 594 -32.67 -47.88 39.66
C GLU A 594 -33.57 -47.50 40.86
N LEU A 595 -33.01 -47.44 42.08
CA LEU A 595 -33.74 -47.01 43.26
C LEU A 595 -34.00 -45.50 43.28
N GLU A 596 -33.02 -44.69 42.87
CA GLU A 596 -33.20 -43.24 42.67
C GLU A 596 -34.28 -42.95 41.62
N ARG A 597 -34.33 -43.72 40.53
CA ARG A 597 -35.39 -43.61 39.51
C ARG A 597 -36.77 -43.92 40.06
N LEU A 598 -36.90 -44.96 40.90
CA LEU A 598 -38.18 -45.31 41.53
C LEU A 598 -38.63 -44.25 42.54
N ILE A 599 -37.71 -43.69 43.32
CA ILE A 599 -37.98 -42.59 44.25
C ILE A 599 -38.53 -41.39 43.47
N SER A 600 -37.86 -40.99 42.38
CA SER A 600 -38.30 -39.89 41.53
C SER A 600 -39.70 -40.14 40.94
N ALA A 601 -39.95 -41.35 40.42
CA ALA A 601 -41.25 -41.74 39.88
C ALA A 601 -42.38 -41.71 40.94
N ILE A 602 -42.13 -42.17 42.17
CA ILE A 602 -43.10 -42.11 43.26
C ILE A 602 -43.36 -40.66 43.69
N GLN A 603 -42.33 -39.81 43.74
CA GLN A 603 -42.50 -38.39 44.09
C GLN A 603 -43.37 -37.66 43.08
N GLN A 604 -43.13 -37.89 41.78
CA GLN A 604 -43.98 -37.36 40.71
C GLN A 604 -45.41 -37.89 40.84
N ALA A 605 -45.59 -39.21 41.07
CA ALA A 605 -46.90 -39.80 41.27
C ALA A 605 -47.63 -39.23 42.51
N LEU A 606 -46.92 -38.94 43.60
CA LEU A 606 -47.48 -38.31 44.81
C LEU A 606 -47.92 -36.87 44.56
N GLN A 607 -47.15 -36.10 43.79
CA GLN A 607 -47.54 -34.73 43.39
C GLN A 607 -48.80 -34.77 42.53
N THR A 608 -48.86 -35.66 41.54
CA THR A 608 -50.03 -35.88 40.69
C THR A 608 -51.26 -36.34 41.50
N ALA A 609 -51.08 -37.29 42.42
CA ALA A 609 -52.16 -37.80 43.27
C ALA A 609 -52.72 -36.71 44.19
N ARG A 610 -51.86 -35.83 44.74
CA ARG A 610 -52.26 -34.65 45.52
C ARG A 610 -53.02 -33.64 44.67
N LYS A 611 -52.56 -33.35 43.45
CA LYS A 611 -53.22 -32.44 42.49
C LYS A 611 -54.66 -32.90 42.20
N HIS A 612 -54.85 -34.21 42.00
CA HIS A 612 -56.15 -34.82 41.67
C HIS A 612 -56.98 -35.31 42.87
N LYS A 613 -56.53 -35.04 44.11
CA LYS A 613 -57.20 -35.43 45.37
C LYS A 613 -57.49 -36.94 45.51
N LEU A 614 -56.56 -37.76 45.03
CA LEU A 614 -56.62 -39.23 45.03
C LEU A 614 -56.15 -39.80 46.38
N LYS A 615 -57.06 -39.85 47.37
CA LYS A 615 -56.68 -40.13 48.76
C LYS A 615 -56.18 -41.56 49.00
N GLU A 616 -56.75 -42.55 48.32
CA GLU A 616 -56.36 -43.97 48.51
C GLU A 616 -54.98 -44.24 47.90
N GLU A 617 -54.74 -43.66 46.73
CA GLU A 617 -53.51 -43.77 45.97
C GLU A 617 -52.35 -43.04 46.66
N ILE A 618 -52.62 -41.90 47.30
CA ILE A 618 -51.62 -41.21 48.15
C ILE A 618 -51.15 -42.13 49.28
N ILE A 619 -52.06 -42.83 49.95
CA ILE A 619 -51.71 -43.76 51.04
C ILE A 619 -50.89 -44.94 50.50
N GLN A 620 -51.29 -45.50 49.35
CA GLN A 620 -50.56 -46.60 48.72
C GLN A 620 -49.15 -46.19 48.27
N LEU A 621 -49.01 -45.02 47.63
CA LEU A 621 -47.72 -44.47 47.22
C LEU A 621 -46.83 -44.12 48.42
N GLN A 622 -47.39 -43.61 49.52
CA GLN A 622 -46.63 -43.37 50.76
C GLN A 622 -46.13 -44.67 51.39
N ASN A 623 -46.95 -45.73 51.40
CA ASN A 623 -46.54 -47.04 51.89
C ASN A 623 -45.42 -47.64 51.02
N GLU A 624 -45.52 -47.49 49.70
CA GLU A 624 -44.47 -47.91 48.76
C GLU A 624 -43.18 -47.10 48.96
N MET A 625 -43.29 -45.78 49.12
CA MET A 625 -42.16 -44.87 49.39
C MET A 625 -41.43 -45.26 50.67
N ASN A 626 -42.16 -45.53 51.76
CA ASN A 626 -41.57 -45.99 53.02
C ASN A 626 -40.87 -47.35 52.86
N GLY A 627 -41.46 -48.25 52.08
CA GLY A 627 -40.85 -49.55 51.76
C GLY A 627 -39.57 -49.43 50.93
N ILE A 628 -39.47 -48.44 50.05
CA ILE A 628 -38.27 -48.19 49.24
C ILE A 628 -37.19 -47.44 50.03
N ASN A 629 -37.56 -46.50 50.88
CA ASN A 629 -36.59 -45.81 51.75
C ASN A 629 -35.92 -46.79 52.73
N ALA A 630 -36.68 -47.75 53.27
CA ALA A 630 -36.09 -48.82 54.09
C ALA A 630 -35.10 -49.70 53.31
N LEU A 631 -35.31 -49.89 52.00
CA LEU A 631 -34.36 -50.60 51.13
C LEU A 631 -33.16 -49.74 50.76
N TYR A 632 -33.35 -48.43 50.57
CA TYR A 632 -32.27 -47.47 50.32
C TYR A 632 -31.27 -47.47 51.47
N ASP A 633 -31.77 -47.42 52.71
CA ASP A 633 -30.92 -47.42 53.91
C ASP A 633 -30.13 -48.75 54.04
N ASP A 634 -30.74 -49.89 53.71
CA ASP A 634 -30.06 -51.20 53.74
C ASP A 634 -29.00 -51.35 52.63
N ILE A 635 -29.26 -50.81 51.43
CA ILE A 635 -28.33 -50.88 50.29
C ILE A 635 -27.15 -49.92 50.51
N ILE A 636 -27.38 -48.70 51.01
CA ILE A 636 -26.31 -47.76 51.32
C ILE A 636 -25.44 -48.29 52.46
N GLY A 637 -26.04 -48.90 53.49
CA GLY A 637 -25.28 -49.55 54.56
C GLY A 637 -24.31 -50.62 54.02
N LYS A 638 -24.76 -51.45 53.07
CA LYS A 638 -23.93 -52.49 52.42
C LYS A 638 -22.78 -51.89 51.58
N ILE A 639 -23.06 -50.84 50.81
CA ILE A 639 -22.04 -50.16 50.00
C ILE A 639 -20.96 -49.52 50.90
N GLU A 640 -21.37 -48.90 52.01
CA GLU A 640 -20.44 -48.32 52.98
C GLU A 640 -19.59 -49.37 53.69
N ASP A 641 -20.14 -50.55 54.00
CA ASP A 641 -19.39 -51.64 54.64
C ASP A 641 -18.42 -52.34 53.67
N ASP A 642 -18.83 -52.57 52.42
CA ASP A 642 -17.97 -53.13 51.37
C ASP A 642 -16.80 -52.19 51.03
N SER A 643 -17.05 -50.87 51.00
CA SER A 643 -15.99 -49.87 50.78
C SER A 643 -14.99 -49.82 51.95
N LYS A 644 -15.44 -49.99 53.20
CA LYS A 644 -14.56 -50.08 54.39
C LYS A 644 -13.73 -51.37 54.39
N GLU A 645 -14.28 -52.50 53.91
CA GLU A 645 -13.53 -53.75 53.74
C GLU A 645 -12.48 -53.68 52.63
N GLU A 646 -12.79 -53.05 51.49
CA GLU A 646 -11.81 -52.83 50.42
C GLU A 646 -10.66 -51.93 50.86
N VAL A 647 -10.93 -50.89 51.64
CA VAL A 647 -9.90 -50.01 52.22
C VAL A 647 -9.01 -50.78 53.20
N LYS A 648 -9.58 -51.68 54.03
CA LYS A 648 -8.79 -52.58 54.90
C LYS A 648 -7.96 -53.60 54.10
N LYS A 649 -8.50 -54.18 53.02
CA LYS A 649 -7.76 -55.11 52.14
C LYS A 649 -6.59 -54.38 51.45
N LYS A 650 -6.81 -53.20 50.86
CA LYS A 650 -5.74 -52.38 50.25
C LYS A 650 -4.66 -51.94 51.26
N ALA A 651 -5.02 -51.72 52.53
CA ALA A 651 -4.05 -51.45 53.60
C ALA A 651 -3.20 -52.67 53.99
N SER A 652 -3.73 -53.89 53.86
CA SER A 652 -3.00 -55.13 54.15
C SER A 652 -2.04 -55.56 53.02
N THR A 653 -2.35 -55.25 51.76
CA THR A 653 -1.47 -55.56 50.60
C THR A 653 -0.27 -54.62 50.48
N LYS A 654 -0.30 -53.43 51.10
CA LYS A 654 0.84 -52.50 51.18
C LYS A 654 1.89 -52.87 52.24
N LYS A 655 1.68 -53.94 53.02
CA LYS A 655 2.60 -54.43 54.07
C LYS A 655 3.29 -55.76 53.74
N LYS A 656 3.30 -56.17 52.47
CA LYS A 656 4.11 -57.29 51.98
C LYS A 656 5.11 -56.84 50.94
#